data_AF-A0A5C6T2S9-F1
#
_entry.id   AF-A0A5C6T2S9-F1
#
_cell.length_a   1.000
_cell.length_b   1.000
_cell.length_c   1.000
_cell.angle_alpha   90.00
_cell.angle_beta   90.00
_cell.angle_gamma   90.00
#
_symmetry.space_group_name_H-M   'P 1'
#
loop_
_entity.id
_entity.type
_entity.pdbx_description
1 polymer ?
#
loop_
_entity_poly.entity_id
_entity_poly.type
_entity_poly.pdbx_seq_one_letter_code
_entity_poly.pdbx_strand_id
1 'polypeptide(L)'
;MIGTRIARIGGSLIQRGPWGVQLRALSVTSLAKADSQRSALSTIWVPTGGITANEDEFGHGKLIRGGFLRQAHSGIFQLLPLGLRVQDKIEKLIDKHMRSVGASRLSLSTISSEELWRKSDRLESVAPELFRLKDRKETPLILSPTHEEEITMLVAGIVNSYKDLPIRLYQITRKYRDERRPRHGLLRSREFLMKDLYTFDLTTLEAVETYRQVSAAYRAFFDELKLPYLVAEASSGDMGGDLSHEYHLPSSVGEDTVINCDSCGYTANDEVAALRPPSTAYDGSESPPASHFRVWRGISKDRKALINAWYPRSSGASAESGLNLHAVKSAVPELDATIEDPLPLWGASLESGTTKVINVVDGRLVPVFESVRDQLPLLPEDLQPYQVEYSTIDSTASGGGLNLARITDGDACPRCEEGALKIHRALECGHTFQLGTRYSVPLDACVTIPRSGIPAAAAEEGLIPGSRIPLQMGCHGVGVSRIFGAVAEILADEQGLNWPRAIAPFEVAIIPAPDLAEDSLRIYDLLAAGDNSRNGLDVVLDDRQRSFVWKMKDADMVGFPVLVIMGRSYKENGTCEVQCRRLSIKETVKLDALPEFISNLLDQLMVLVNLDTLEPQQLAQVKKQLDEELEHLTTSFAQLHAAQNKFKDCLRCVKSRAAAPEGSNSVLVPLTNSLYVRGELADADTVLVDVGTGFLVEKKLKSAEKFYESKVEELGNNLKDLEVIVQRKQTNARTIEEVLRQKIMAGQGQGDQQA
;
A
#
# COMPACT_ATOMS: atom_id res chain seq x y z
N MET A 1 23.99 -17.66 -51.60
CA MET A 1 24.39 -16.56 -52.50
C MET A 1 23.17 -16.14 -53.31
N ILE A 2 22.74 -14.89 -53.10
CA ILE A 2 22.19 -13.92 -54.07
C ILE A 2 20.94 -14.38 -54.86
N GLY A 3 19.78 -13.72 -54.81
CA GLY A 3 19.43 -12.37 -54.37
C GLY A 3 17.90 -12.21 -54.31
N THR A 4 17.35 -11.41 -53.37
CA THR A 4 16.88 -10.01 -53.58
C THR A 4 15.95 -9.84 -54.78
N ARG A 5 14.79 -9.16 -54.76
CA ARG A 5 14.13 -8.26 -53.82
C ARG A 5 12.78 -7.90 -54.49
N ILE A 6 11.73 -7.71 -53.69
CA ILE A 6 10.78 -6.57 -53.75
C ILE A 6 9.79 -6.41 -54.94
N ALA A 7 8.52 -6.30 -54.51
CA ALA A 7 7.45 -5.39 -54.95
C ALA A 7 6.35 -5.83 -55.93
N ARG A 8 5.14 -5.82 -55.34
CA ARG A 8 3.91 -5.10 -55.75
C ARG A 8 3.07 -5.65 -56.90
N ILE A 9 1.80 -5.26 -56.79
CA ILE A 9 0.64 -5.40 -57.70
C ILE A 9 -0.21 -6.61 -57.26
N GLY A 10 -1.37 -6.46 -56.60
CA GLY A 10 -2.38 -5.42 -56.78
C GLY A 10 -3.21 -5.74 -58.02
N GLY A 11 -4.13 -6.71 -57.94
CA GLY A 11 -4.93 -7.09 -59.11
C GLY A 11 -5.88 -8.26 -58.86
N SER A 12 -6.99 -7.96 -58.18
CA SER A 12 -8.29 -8.63 -58.23
C SER A 12 -8.52 -9.66 -59.36
N LEU A 13 -8.87 -10.90 -58.99
CA LEU A 13 -9.91 -11.69 -59.65
C LEU A 13 -10.37 -12.82 -58.71
N ILE A 14 -11.38 -12.51 -57.88
CA ILE A 14 -12.13 -13.51 -57.12
C ILE A 14 -13.32 -13.95 -57.97
N GLN A 15 -13.30 -15.20 -58.46
CA GLN A 15 -14.51 -15.89 -58.87
C GLN A 15 -15.18 -16.55 -57.66
N ARG A 16 -16.51 -16.42 -57.64
CA ARG A 16 -17.43 -16.69 -56.53
C ARG A 16 -17.61 -18.19 -56.28
N GLY A 17 -17.51 -18.60 -55.01
CA GLY A 17 -18.25 -19.74 -54.46
C GLY A 17 -19.48 -19.24 -53.69
N PRO A 18 -20.60 -19.99 -53.68
CA PRO A 18 -21.76 -19.62 -52.87
C PRO A 18 -21.41 -19.81 -51.39
N TRP A 19 -22.08 -19.11 -50.48
CA TRP A 19 -21.83 -19.06 -49.01
C TRP A 19 -20.90 -17.93 -48.51
N GLY A 20 -20.90 -16.77 -49.19
CA GLY A 20 -20.25 -15.56 -48.69
C GLY A 20 -21.14 -14.74 -47.77
N VAL A 21 -20.96 -14.89 -46.45
CA VAL A 21 -21.40 -13.90 -45.45
C VAL A 21 -20.66 -12.59 -45.73
N GLN A 22 -21.42 -11.51 -45.86
CA GLN A 22 -20.94 -10.19 -46.21
C GLN A 22 -20.18 -9.57 -45.02
N LEU A 23 -18.88 -9.81 -44.94
CA LEU A 23 -17.99 -9.10 -44.02
C LEU A 23 -17.91 -7.62 -44.43
N ARG A 24 -18.81 -6.79 -43.89
CA ARG A 24 -18.58 -5.35 -43.84
C ARG A 24 -17.37 -5.11 -42.95
N ALA A 25 -16.33 -4.50 -43.51
CA ALA A 25 -15.24 -3.93 -42.73
C ALA A 25 -15.83 -2.88 -41.78
N LEU A 26 -16.05 -3.26 -40.53
CA LEU A 26 -16.35 -2.36 -39.44
C LEU A 26 -15.09 -1.54 -39.19
N SER A 27 -15.14 -0.24 -39.44
CA SER A 27 -14.06 0.65 -39.04
C SER A 27 -13.92 0.60 -37.51
N VAL A 28 -12.73 0.84 -36.99
CA VAL A 28 -12.47 0.94 -35.54
C VAL A 28 -13.42 1.97 -34.87
N THR A 29 -13.85 2.98 -35.62
CA THR A 29 -14.87 3.96 -35.22
C THR A 29 -16.30 3.41 -35.10
N SER A 30 -16.68 2.34 -35.84
CA SER A 30 -18.00 1.71 -35.67
C SER A 30 -18.04 0.69 -34.53
N LEU A 31 -16.90 0.11 -34.16
CA LEU A 31 -16.77 -0.72 -32.95
C LEU A 31 -16.81 0.13 -31.67
N ALA A 32 -16.17 1.30 -31.67
CA ALA A 32 -16.26 2.26 -30.55
C ALA A 32 -17.68 2.81 -30.32
N LYS A 33 -18.53 2.87 -31.36
CA LYS A 33 -19.95 3.23 -31.24
C LYS A 33 -20.86 2.08 -30.83
N ALA A 34 -20.40 0.83 -30.91
CA ALA A 34 -21.19 -0.34 -30.53
C ALA A 34 -21.15 -0.63 -29.02
N ASP A 35 -20.27 0.04 -28.26
CA ASP A 35 -19.93 -0.32 -26.88
C ASP A 35 -20.44 0.66 -25.80
N SER A 36 -21.34 1.58 -26.15
CA SER A 36 -21.98 2.49 -25.18
C SER A 36 -23.37 1.97 -24.79
N GLN A 37 -23.46 0.74 -24.27
CA GLN A 37 -24.66 0.37 -23.52
C GLN A 37 -24.65 1.13 -22.18
N ARG A 38 -25.70 1.91 -21.92
CA ARG A 38 -25.89 2.58 -20.63
C ARG A 38 -25.85 1.53 -19.51
N SER A 39 -25.15 1.82 -18.43
CA SER A 39 -25.14 0.96 -17.25
C SER A 39 -26.48 1.07 -16.52
N ALA A 40 -27.26 0.00 -16.57
CA ALA A 40 -28.58 -0.10 -15.94
C ALA A 40 -28.65 -1.27 -14.95
N LEU A 41 -29.24 -1.04 -13.76
CA LEU A 41 -29.38 -2.07 -12.73
C LEU A 41 -30.36 -3.19 -13.13
N SER A 42 -31.24 -2.98 -14.11
CA SER A 42 -32.06 -4.07 -14.67
C SER A 42 -31.24 -5.07 -15.50
N THR A 43 -30.14 -4.63 -16.11
CA THR A 43 -29.25 -5.45 -16.95
C THR A 43 -28.10 -6.09 -16.18
N ILE A 44 -27.78 -5.56 -15.00
CA ILE A 44 -26.75 -6.09 -14.11
C ILE A 44 -27.43 -7.03 -13.12
N TRP A 45 -26.92 -8.25 -12.98
CA TRP A 45 -27.44 -9.17 -11.98
C TRP A 45 -26.99 -8.74 -10.57
N VAL A 46 -27.88 -8.06 -9.85
CA VAL A 46 -27.66 -7.55 -8.49
C VAL A 46 -28.68 -8.17 -7.54
N PRO A 47 -28.39 -9.35 -6.95
CA PRO A 47 -29.30 -10.05 -6.05
C PRO A 47 -29.23 -9.45 -4.64
N THR A 48 -29.67 -8.20 -4.50
CA THR A 48 -29.80 -7.53 -3.20
C THR A 48 -31.03 -8.01 -2.44
N GLY A 49 -30.92 -8.03 -1.10
CA GLY A 49 -32.01 -8.45 -0.22
C GLY A 49 -32.24 -9.97 -0.18
N GLY A 50 -33.35 -10.38 0.44
CA GLY A 50 -33.70 -11.79 0.66
C GLY A 50 -32.90 -12.49 1.78
N ILE A 51 -32.03 -11.75 2.46
CA ILE A 51 -31.23 -12.21 3.60
C ILE A 51 -31.48 -11.24 4.75
N THR A 52 -31.90 -11.78 5.90
CA THR A 52 -32.17 -11.01 7.11
C THR A 52 -30.87 -10.49 7.72
N ALA A 53 -30.92 -9.27 8.25
CA ALA A 53 -29.83 -8.73 9.05
C ALA A 53 -29.65 -9.56 10.32
N ASN A 54 -28.41 -9.77 10.74
CA ASN A 54 -28.10 -10.26 12.09
C ASN A 54 -27.90 -9.06 13.02
N GLU A 55 -28.12 -9.22 14.33
CA GLU A 55 -28.00 -8.12 15.31
C GLU A 55 -26.58 -7.54 15.38
N ASP A 56 -25.55 -8.36 15.11
CA ASP A 56 -24.13 -7.96 15.06
C ASP A 56 -23.59 -7.86 13.61
N GLU A 57 -24.38 -7.28 12.69
CA GLU A 57 -24.00 -7.24 11.28
C GLU A 57 -22.89 -6.23 10.96
N PHE A 58 -21.67 -6.75 10.89
CA PHE A 58 -20.46 -6.09 10.41
C PHE A 58 -20.42 -5.91 8.87
N GLY A 59 -19.34 -5.30 8.36
CA GLY A 59 -19.18 -5.02 6.92
C GLY A 59 -19.33 -6.27 6.04
N HIS A 60 -18.84 -7.42 6.51
CA HIS A 60 -19.01 -8.69 5.79
C HIS A 60 -20.48 -9.07 5.53
N GLY A 61 -21.36 -8.94 6.53
CA GLY A 61 -22.77 -9.27 6.34
C GLY A 61 -23.44 -8.33 5.34
N LYS A 62 -23.09 -7.03 5.38
CA LYS A 62 -23.57 -6.04 4.40
C LYS A 62 -23.09 -6.34 2.98
N LEU A 63 -21.89 -6.87 2.79
CA LEU A 63 -21.43 -7.36 1.48
C LEU A 63 -22.31 -8.51 0.94
N ILE A 64 -22.79 -9.38 1.83
CA ILE A 64 -23.72 -10.45 1.45
C ILE A 64 -25.09 -9.84 1.12
N ARG A 65 -25.68 -9.03 2.01
CA ARG A 65 -27.01 -8.43 1.78
C ARG A 65 -27.07 -7.49 0.58
N GLY A 66 -26.00 -6.72 0.36
CA GLY A 66 -25.80 -5.84 -0.79
C GLY A 66 -25.51 -6.58 -2.10
N GLY A 67 -25.42 -7.92 -2.09
CA GLY A 67 -25.24 -8.69 -3.32
C GLY A 67 -23.84 -8.55 -3.94
N PHE A 68 -22.81 -8.31 -3.13
CA PHE A 68 -21.41 -8.22 -3.60
C PHE A 68 -20.73 -9.60 -3.64
N LEU A 69 -21.07 -10.48 -2.70
CA LEU A 69 -20.49 -11.81 -2.61
C LEU A 69 -21.44 -12.85 -2.02
N ARG A 70 -21.15 -14.12 -2.25
CA ARG A 70 -21.78 -15.28 -1.61
C ARG A 70 -20.72 -16.25 -1.11
N GLN A 71 -20.99 -16.91 -0.01
CA GLN A 71 -20.10 -17.94 0.51
C GLN A 71 -20.39 -19.27 -0.20
N ALA A 72 -19.37 -19.87 -0.81
CA ALA A 72 -19.46 -21.20 -1.41
C ALA A 72 -19.13 -22.29 -0.39
N HIS A 73 -18.05 -22.10 0.37
CA HIS A 73 -17.61 -22.95 1.46
C HIS A 73 -16.97 -22.11 2.57
N SER A 74 -16.63 -22.72 3.72
CA SER A 74 -15.91 -22.02 4.79
C SER A 74 -14.61 -21.40 4.25
N GLY A 75 -14.49 -20.07 4.34
CA GLY A 75 -13.37 -19.32 3.80
C GLY A 75 -13.26 -19.25 2.27
N ILE A 76 -14.32 -19.56 1.50
CA ILE A 76 -14.30 -19.52 0.03
C ILE A 76 -15.53 -18.76 -0.47
N PHE A 77 -15.31 -17.74 -1.30
CA PHE A 77 -16.34 -16.78 -1.70
C PHE A 77 -16.46 -16.65 -3.23
N GLN A 78 -17.69 -16.43 -3.68
CA GLN A 78 -18.05 -16.07 -5.05
C GLN A 78 -18.29 -14.56 -5.07
N LEU A 79 -17.55 -13.83 -5.90
CA LEU A 79 -17.85 -12.43 -6.18
C LEU A 79 -18.97 -12.32 -7.22
N LEU A 80 -19.94 -11.48 -6.90
CA LEU A 80 -21.05 -11.12 -7.78
C LEU A 80 -20.71 -9.85 -8.57
N PRO A 81 -21.47 -9.45 -9.60
CA PRO A 81 -21.08 -8.39 -10.52
C PRO A 81 -20.64 -7.06 -9.88
N LEU A 82 -21.34 -6.59 -8.83
CA LEU A 82 -20.91 -5.37 -8.12
C LEU A 82 -19.61 -5.58 -7.35
N GLY A 83 -19.44 -6.74 -6.68
CA GLY A 83 -18.20 -7.08 -5.98
C GLY A 83 -17.01 -7.26 -6.91
N LEU A 84 -17.22 -7.89 -8.06
CA LEU A 84 -16.19 -8.02 -9.08
C LEU A 84 -15.79 -6.65 -9.61
N ARG A 85 -16.75 -5.74 -9.83
CA ARG A 85 -16.47 -4.36 -10.27
C ARG A 85 -15.63 -3.58 -9.25
N VAL A 86 -15.91 -3.72 -7.95
CA VAL A 86 -15.07 -3.12 -6.88
C VAL A 86 -13.67 -3.72 -6.90
N GLN A 87 -13.56 -5.06 -6.99
CA GLN A 87 -12.27 -5.73 -7.08
C GLN A 87 -11.47 -5.24 -8.29
N ASP A 88 -12.08 -5.17 -9.47
CA ASP A 88 -11.43 -4.69 -10.70
C ASP A 88 -10.91 -3.25 -10.57
N LYS A 89 -11.61 -2.38 -9.82
CA LYS A 89 -11.14 -1.02 -9.54
C LYS A 89 -9.92 -1.03 -8.62
N ILE A 90 -9.91 -1.87 -7.58
CA ILE A 90 -8.72 -2.06 -6.72
C ILE A 90 -7.55 -2.58 -7.57
N GLU A 91 -7.78 -3.59 -8.41
CA GLU A 91 -6.75 -4.16 -9.28
C GLU A 91 -6.16 -3.12 -10.24
N LYS A 92 -7.01 -2.32 -10.90
CA LYS A 92 -6.58 -1.24 -11.81
C LYS A 92 -5.77 -0.18 -11.07
N LEU A 93 -6.17 0.17 -9.85
CA LEU A 93 -5.47 1.13 -9.03
C LEU A 93 -4.08 0.60 -8.63
N ILE A 94 -3.99 -0.66 -8.21
CA ILE A 94 -2.69 -1.30 -7.93
C ILE A 94 -1.83 -1.35 -9.21
N ASP A 95 -2.41 -1.74 -10.35
CA ASP A 95 -1.71 -1.79 -11.64
C ASP A 95 -1.07 -0.44 -12.01
N LYS A 96 -1.79 0.66 -11.79
CA LYS A 96 -1.31 2.04 -12.01
C LYS A 96 -0.01 2.29 -11.22
N HIS A 97 0.02 1.95 -9.93
CA HIS A 97 1.19 2.19 -9.07
C HIS A 97 2.33 1.18 -9.27
N MET A 98 2.02 -0.06 -9.65
CA MET A 98 3.08 -1.03 -9.99
C MET A 98 3.78 -0.64 -11.30
N ARG A 99 3.05 -0.14 -12.28
CA ARG A 99 3.64 0.38 -13.52
C ARG A 99 4.47 1.64 -13.30
N SER A 100 4.12 2.50 -12.35
CA SER A 100 4.92 3.71 -12.07
C SER A 100 6.31 3.40 -11.51
N VAL A 101 6.52 2.21 -10.93
CA VAL A 101 7.84 1.72 -10.51
C VAL A 101 8.51 0.82 -11.54
N GLY A 102 8.03 0.81 -12.79
CA GLY A 102 8.61 0.00 -13.87
C GLY A 102 8.38 -1.51 -13.73
N ALA A 103 7.45 -1.94 -12.87
CA ALA A 103 7.13 -3.34 -12.73
C ALA A 103 6.27 -3.85 -13.89
N SER A 104 6.56 -5.07 -14.35
CA SER A 104 5.83 -5.73 -15.43
C SER A 104 4.87 -6.78 -14.87
N ARG A 105 3.61 -6.75 -15.33
CA ARG A 105 2.59 -7.73 -14.95
C ARG A 105 2.80 -9.03 -15.69
N LEU A 106 2.74 -10.15 -14.97
CA LEU A 106 2.71 -11.50 -15.52
C LEU A 106 1.63 -12.34 -14.81
N SER A 107 1.53 -13.61 -15.17
CA SER A 107 0.64 -14.59 -14.54
C SER A 107 1.39 -15.90 -14.35
N LEU A 108 1.69 -16.25 -13.10
CA LEU A 108 2.32 -17.52 -12.74
C LEU A 108 1.28 -18.62 -12.59
N SER A 109 1.75 -19.87 -12.60
CA SER A 109 0.91 -21.03 -12.32
C SER A 109 0.43 -20.99 -10.87
N THR A 110 -0.85 -21.26 -10.64
CA THR A 110 -1.38 -21.49 -9.29
C THR A 110 -0.96 -22.86 -8.75
N ILE A 111 -0.70 -23.82 -9.63
CA ILE A 111 -0.27 -25.17 -9.26
C ILE A 111 1.26 -25.20 -9.27
N SER A 112 1.85 -25.60 -8.14
CA SER A 112 3.30 -25.76 -7.96
C SER A 112 3.64 -27.21 -7.58
N SER A 113 4.91 -27.59 -7.73
CA SER A 113 5.41 -28.90 -7.29
C SER A 113 5.89 -28.87 -5.84
N GLU A 114 5.65 -29.96 -5.10
CA GLU A 114 6.26 -30.10 -3.76
C GLU A 114 7.80 -30.13 -3.84
N GLU A 115 8.38 -30.67 -4.91
CA GLU A 115 9.83 -30.73 -5.09
C GLU A 115 10.46 -29.33 -5.10
N LEU A 116 9.86 -28.38 -5.82
CA LEU A 116 10.33 -27.00 -5.86
C LEU A 116 10.31 -26.36 -4.46
N TRP A 117 9.26 -26.61 -3.68
CA TRP A 117 9.13 -26.11 -2.32
C TRP A 117 10.13 -26.76 -1.35
N ARG A 118 10.49 -28.03 -1.54
CA ARG A 118 11.58 -28.68 -0.78
C ARG A 118 12.94 -28.03 -1.06
N LYS A 119 13.22 -27.60 -2.30
CA LYS A 119 14.49 -26.91 -2.62
C LYS A 119 14.67 -25.62 -1.82
N SER A 120 13.58 -24.90 -1.57
CA SER A 120 13.59 -23.68 -0.73
C SER A 120 13.63 -23.95 0.78
N ASP A 121 13.48 -25.21 1.21
CA ASP A 121 13.32 -25.64 2.60
C ASP A 121 12.05 -25.11 3.30
N ARG A 122 11.01 -24.75 2.53
CA ARG A 122 9.74 -24.24 3.09
C ARG A 122 8.65 -25.30 3.22
N LEU A 123 8.69 -26.37 2.43
CA LEU A 123 7.57 -27.33 2.34
C LEU A 123 7.07 -27.82 3.71
N GLU A 124 8.00 -28.18 4.61
CA GLU A 124 7.64 -28.72 5.93
C GLU A 124 7.20 -27.63 6.92
N SER A 125 7.82 -26.45 6.86
CA SER A 125 7.47 -25.32 7.74
C SER A 125 6.02 -24.84 7.55
N VAL A 126 5.55 -24.78 6.31
CA VAL A 126 4.19 -24.32 5.96
C VAL A 126 3.21 -25.46 5.69
N ALA A 127 3.64 -26.72 5.90
CA ALA A 127 2.86 -27.92 5.59
C ALA A 127 1.39 -27.88 6.04
N PRO A 128 1.05 -27.42 7.27
CA PRO A 128 -0.33 -27.41 7.75
C PRO A 128 -1.25 -26.43 7.01
N GLU A 129 -0.69 -25.42 6.33
CA GLU A 129 -1.43 -24.38 5.63
C GLU A 129 -1.50 -24.61 4.11
N LEU A 130 -0.92 -25.72 3.62
CA LEU A 130 -0.88 -26.03 2.19
C LEU A 130 -2.04 -26.93 1.76
N PHE A 131 -2.75 -26.52 0.71
CA PHE A 131 -3.56 -27.44 -0.06
C PHE A 131 -2.65 -28.35 -0.89
N ARG A 132 -2.55 -29.61 -0.48
CA ARG A 132 -1.79 -30.65 -1.20
C ARG A 132 -2.73 -31.49 -2.05
N LEU A 133 -2.29 -31.80 -3.27
CA LEU A 133 -3.01 -32.66 -4.21
C LEU A 133 -2.04 -33.59 -4.92
N LYS A 134 -2.58 -34.64 -5.52
CA LYS A 134 -1.83 -35.52 -6.43
C LYS A 134 -2.49 -35.53 -7.79
N ASP A 135 -1.66 -35.50 -8.83
CA ASP A 135 -2.17 -35.71 -10.18
C ASP A 135 -2.45 -37.20 -10.45
N ARG A 136 -2.96 -37.51 -11.64
CA ARG A 136 -3.26 -38.88 -12.07
C ARG A 136 -2.03 -39.81 -12.17
N LYS A 137 -0.82 -39.27 -12.07
CA LYS A 137 0.44 -40.01 -12.05
C LYS A 137 1.00 -40.12 -10.62
N GLU A 138 0.23 -39.74 -9.61
CA GLU A 138 0.65 -39.65 -8.20
C GLU A 138 1.76 -38.62 -7.96
N THR A 139 1.91 -37.64 -8.86
CA THR A 139 2.88 -36.55 -8.70
C THR A 139 2.38 -35.60 -7.60
N PRO A 140 3.18 -35.36 -6.54
CA PRO A 140 2.79 -34.47 -5.47
C PRO A 140 2.84 -33.00 -5.91
N LEU A 141 1.70 -32.32 -5.81
CA LEU A 141 1.48 -30.94 -6.22
C LEU A 141 0.82 -30.15 -5.08
N ILE A 142 0.93 -28.83 -5.15
CA ILE A 142 0.30 -27.92 -4.20
C ILE A 142 -0.44 -26.80 -4.93
N LEU A 143 -1.46 -26.25 -4.29
CA LEU A 143 -1.96 -24.93 -4.65
C LEU A 143 -1.11 -23.88 -3.95
N SER A 144 -0.58 -22.95 -4.72
CA SER A 144 0.44 -22.02 -4.26
C SER A 144 -0.15 -20.99 -3.28
N PRO A 145 0.33 -20.92 -2.02
CA PRO A 145 -0.08 -19.89 -1.06
C PRO A 145 0.62 -18.55 -1.31
N THR A 146 1.74 -18.59 -2.05
CA THR A 146 2.61 -17.51 -2.51
C THR A 146 3.53 -18.07 -3.61
N HIS A 147 4.37 -17.26 -4.23
CA HIS A 147 5.05 -17.58 -5.49
C HIS A 147 6.56 -17.31 -5.51
N GLU A 148 7.24 -17.18 -4.35
CA GLU A 148 8.69 -16.92 -4.33
C GLU A 148 9.48 -17.99 -5.09
N GLU A 149 9.14 -19.26 -4.96
CA GLU A 149 9.88 -20.34 -5.60
C GLU A 149 9.65 -20.38 -7.11
N GLU A 150 8.39 -20.21 -7.55
CA GLU A 150 7.99 -20.24 -8.95
C GLU A 150 8.63 -19.09 -9.74
N ILE A 151 8.59 -17.86 -9.20
CA ILE A 151 9.19 -16.71 -9.88
C ILE A 151 10.72 -16.78 -9.89
N THR A 152 11.33 -17.27 -8.80
CA THR A 152 12.79 -17.42 -8.73
C THR A 152 13.27 -18.44 -9.74
N MET A 153 12.57 -19.57 -9.87
CA MET A 153 12.88 -20.60 -10.86
C MET A 153 12.74 -20.08 -12.30
N LEU A 154 11.69 -19.30 -12.57
CA LEU A 154 11.49 -18.66 -13.87
C LEU A 154 12.64 -17.70 -14.21
N VAL A 155 13.01 -16.84 -13.27
CA VAL A 155 14.10 -15.86 -13.46
C VAL A 155 15.45 -16.55 -13.61
N ALA A 156 15.75 -17.56 -12.78
CA ALA A 156 16.99 -18.35 -12.87
C ALA A 156 17.20 -18.99 -14.24
N GLY A 157 16.12 -19.47 -14.88
CA GLY A 157 16.18 -20.10 -16.19
C GLY A 157 16.39 -19.14 -17.37
N ILE A 158 16.17 -17.83 -17.17
CA ILE A 158 16.13 -16.85 -18.27
C ILE A 158 17.26 -15.81 -18.11
N VAL A 159 17.49 -15.32 -16.90
CA VAL A 159 18.38 -14.19 -16.63
C VAL A 159 19.80 -14.69 -16.43
N ASN A 160 20.70 -14.29 -17.33
CA ASN A 160 22.09 -14.76 -17.33
C ASN A 160 23.10 -13.62 -17.15
N SER A 161 22.66 -12.36 -17.28
CA SER A 161 23.52 -11.18 -17.29
C SER A 161 23.02 -10.14 -16.30
N TYR A 162 23.95 -9.53 -15.57
CA TYR A 162 23.65 -8.40 -14.68
C TYR A 162 23.02 -7.20 -15.42
N LYS A 163 23.22 -7.08 -16.74
CA LYS A 163 22.64 -6.00 -17.56
C LYS A 163 21.13 -6.07 -17.71
N ASP A 164 20.54 -7.23 -17.40
CA ASP A 164 19.09 -7.41 -17.44
C ASP A 164 18.42 -6.89 -16.16
N LEU A 165 19.22 -6.57 -15.13
CA LEU A 165 18.76 -6.09 -13.82
C LEU A 165 18.71 -4.55 -13.78
N PRO A 166 17.84 -3.95 -12.95
CA PRO A 166 16.88 -4.61 -12.05
C PRO A 166 15.64 -5.15 -12.79
N ILE A 167 15.09 -6.25 -12.29
CA ILE A 167 13.85 -6.84 -12.80
C ILE A 167 12.77 -6.72 -11.73
N ARG A 168 11.57 -6.28 -12.13
CA ARG A 168 10.42 -6.09 -11.24
C ARG A 168 9.21 -6.76 -11.88
N LEU A 169 8.74 -7.86 -11.31
CA LEU A 169 7.69 -8.70 -11.88
C LEU A 169 6.58 -8.91 -10.87
N TYR A 170 5.34 -8.59 -11.24
CA TYR A 170 4.20 -8.79 -10.36
C TYR A 170 3.07 -9.53 -11.03
N GLN A 171 2.18 -10.09 -10.22
CA GLN A 171 0.91 -10.63 -10.68
C GLN A 171 -0.20 -10.21 -9.72
N ILE A 172 -1.44 -10.30 -10.18
CA ILE A 172 -2.61 -10.27 -9.32
C ILE A 172 -3.36 -11.57 -9.60
N THR A 173 -3.31 -12.50 -8.66
CA THR A 173 -3.85 -13.84 -8.84
C THR A 173 -4.38 -14.42 -7.53
N ARG A 174 -5.08 -15.55 -7.64
CA ARG A 174 -5.63 -16.26 -6.49
C ARG A 174 -4.53 -17.01 -5.74
N LYS A 175 -4.62 -16.95 -4.42
CA LYS A 175 -3.77 -17.65 -3.46
C LYS A 175 -4.63 -18.59 -2.63
N TYR A 176 -4.02 -19.69 -2.20
CA TYR A 176 -4.69 -20.76 -1.49
C TYR A 176 -3.93 -21.06 -0.21
N ARG A 177 -4.56 -20.80 0.95
CA ARG A 177 -4.02 -21.13 2.27
C ARG A 177 -5.07 -21.93 3.01
N ASP A 178 -4.75 -23.12 3.49
CA ASP A 178 -5.68 -23.96 4.23
C ASP A 178 -5.84 -23.47 5.68
N GLU A 179 -6.35 -22.26 5.82
CA GLU A 179 -6.56 -21.60 7.10
C GLU A 179 -7.49 -22.44 7.99
N ARG A 180 -6.99 -22.83 9.16
CA ARG A 180 -7.68 -23.71 10.11
C ARG A 180 -8.98 -23.07 10.61
N ARG A 181 -9.01 -21.75 10.76
CA ARG A 181 -10.19 -21.00 11.23
C ARG A 181 -10.43 -19.75 10.38
N PRO A 182 -11.05 -19.88 9.20
CA PRO A 182 -11.42 -18.75 8.36
C PRO A 182 -12.46 -17.90 9.10
N ARG A 183 -12.27 -16.58 9.13
CA ARG A 183 -13.09 -15.65 9.93
C ARG A 183 -13.20 -14.29 9.27
N HIS A 184 -14.26 -13.56 9.62
CA HIS A 184 -14.54 -12.22 9.13
C HIS A 184 -14.56 -12.09 7.59
N GLY A 185 -15.10 -13.09 6.90
CA GLY A 185 -15.34 -13.00 5.46
C GLY A 185 -14.06 -12.97 4.63
N LEU A 186 -13.88 -11.88 3.87
CA LEU A 186 -12.72 -11.67 2.99
C LEU A 186 -11.44 -11.30 3.75
N LEU A 187 -11.52 -11.02 5.06
CA LEU A 187 -10.34 -10.64 5.85
C LEU A 187 -9.41 -11.82 6.11
N ARG A 188 -9.96 -13.01 6.37
CA ARG A 188 -9.18 -14.24 6.61
C ARG A 188 -9.89 -15.43 5.98
N SER A 189 -9.59 -15.68 4.70
CA SER A 189 -10.19 -16.72 3.86
C SER A 189 -9.16 -17.76 3.44
N ARG A 190 -9.64 -18.89 2.88
CA ARG A 190 -8.80 -19.98 2.35
C ARG A 190 -8.41 -19.78 0.89
N GLU A 191 -9.26 -19.07 0.15
CA GLU A 191 -9.01 -18.61 -1.20
C GLU A 191 -9.20 -17.08 -1.24
N PHE A 192 -8.20 -16.36 -1.75
CA PHE A 192 -8.23 -14.90 -1.85
C PHE A 192 -7.38 -14.41 -3.01
N LEU A 193 -7.67 -13.19 -3.47
CA LEU A 193 -6.86 -12.50 -4.46
C LEU A 193 -5.77 -11.67 -3.78
N MET A 194 -4.55 -11.81 -4.27
CA MET A 194 -3.39 -11.06 -3.81
C MET A 194 -2.62 -10.54 -5.01
N LYS A 195 -2.11 -9.32 -4.87
CA LYS A 195 -1.01 -8.83 -5.69
C LYS A 195 0.29 -9.19 -5.01
N ASP A 196 1.21 -9.79 -5.72
CA ASP A 196 2.56 -10.16 -5.29
C ASP A 196 3.55 -9.69 -6.35
N LEU A 197 4.49 -8.83 -5.92
CA LEU A 197 5.58 -8.28 -6.72
C LEU A 197 6.89 -8.85 -6.19
N TYR A 198 7.73 -9.27 -7.10
CA TYR A 198 9.07 -9.78 -6.84
C TYR A 198 10.10 -8.92 -7.57
N THR A 199 11.14 -8.53 -6.86
CA THR A 199 12.24 -7.73 -7.41
C THR A 199 13.52 -8.52 -7.39
N PHE A 200 14.37 -8.29 -8.39
CA PHE A 200 15.68 -8.91 -8.53
C PHE A 200 16.68 -7.81 -8.86
N ASP A 201 17.60 -7.59 -7.94
CA ASP A 201 18.62 -6.56 -7.99
C ASP A 201 20.01 -7.23 -7.91
N LEU A 202 21.05 -6.52 -8.37
CA LEU A 202 22.41 -7.07 -8.38
C LEU A 202 23.06 -6.97 -6.99
N THR A 203 22.89 -5.82 -6.33
CA THR A 203 23.55 -5.46 -5.07
C THR A 203 22.55 -5.22 -3.94
N THR A 204 22.97 -5.34 -2.68
CA THR A 204 22.08 -5.08 -1.54
C THR A 204 21.67 -3.61 -1.49
N LEU A 205 22.55 -2.68 -1.88
CA LEU A 205 22.25 -1.25 -1.95
C LEU A 205 21.14 -0.94 -2.96
N GLU A 206 21.21 -1.54 -4.16
CA GLU A 206 20.16 -1.40 -5.19
C GLU A 206 18.85 -2.03 -4.72
N ALA A 207 18.90 -3.19 -4.05
CA ALA A 207 17.71 -3.83 -3.49
C ALA A 207 17.00 -2.95 -2.44
N VAL A 208 17.76 -2.26 -1.57
CA VAL A 208 17.20 -1.30 -0.61
C VAL A 208 16.55 -0.10 -1.32
N GLU A 209 17.16 0.40 -2.39
CA GLU A 209 16.58 1.50 -3.16
C GLU A 209 15.29 1.06 -3.90
N THR A 210 15.30 -0.12 -4.52
CA THR A 210 14.11 -0.74 -5.10
C THR A 210 13.01 -0.92 -4.05
N TYR A 211 13.37 -1.38 -2.84
CA TYR A 211 12.42 -1.49 -1.71
C TYR A 211 11.78 -0.15 -1.36
N ARG A 212 12.55 0.94 -1.28
CA ARG A 212 12.03 2.28 -1.00
C ARG A 212 11.07 2.77 -2.10
N GLN A 213 11.41 2.52 -3.36
CA GLN A 213 10.54 2.89 -4.50
C GLN A 213 9.20 2.15 -4.47
N VAL A 214 9.23 0.85 -4.20
CA VAL A 214 8.00 0.05 -4.05
C VAL A 214 7.19 0.49 -2.83
N SER A 215 7.86 0.76 -1.72
CA SER A 215 7.22 1.25 -0.49
C SER A 215 6.56 2.63 -0.71
N ALA A 216 7.18 3.52 -1.48
CA ALA A 216 6.57 4.78 -1.88
C ALA A 216 5.33 4.57 -2.78
N ALA A 217 5.38 3.62 -3.72
CA ALA A 217 4.24 3.28 -4.56
C ALA A 217 3.06 2.69 -3.76
N TYR A 218 3.35 1.91 -2.72
CA TYR A 218 2.32 1.42 -1.79
C TYR A 218 1.67 2.56 -1.02
N ARG A 219 2.47 3.49 -0.47
CA ARG A 219 1.92 4.69 0.20
C ARG A 219 1.00 5.48 -0.74
N ALA A 220 1.46 5.75 -1.97
CA ALA A 220 0.64 6.42 -2.98
C ALA A 220 -0.67 5.67 -3.28
N PHE A 221 -0.62 4.33 -3.35
CA PHE A 221 -1.81 3.49 -3.52
C PHE A 221 -2.79 3.65 -2.35
N PHE A 222 -2.33 3.55 -1.10
CA PHE A 222 -3.18 3.72 0.08
C PHE A 222 -3.68 5.17 0.22
N ASP A 223 -2.88 6.16 -0.14
CA ASP A 223 -3.27 7.57 -0.18
C ASP A 223 -4.42 7.82 -1.18
N GLU A 224 -4.48 7.08 -2.29
CA GLU A 224 -5.59 7.17 -3.27
C GLU A 224 -6.89 6.56 -2.75
N LEU A 225 -6.83 5.62 -1.78
CA LEU A 225 -8.03 5.10 -1.11
C LEU A 225 -8.66 6.12 -0.15
N LYS A 226 -7.95 7.19 0.22
CA LYS A 226 -8.41 8.25 1.13
C LYS A 226 -8.89 7.71 2.48
N LEU A 227 -8.17 6.71 2.99
CA LEU A 227 -8.35 6.12 4.30
C LEU A 227 -7.10 6.31 5.15
N PRO A 228 -7.23 6.50 6.47
CA PRO A 228 -6.07 6.49 7.35
C PRO A 228 -5.45 5.09 7.34
N TYR A 229 -4.13 5.03 7.23
CA TYR A 229 -3.35 3.80 7.32
C TYR A 229 -2.08 4.03 8.13
N LEU A 230 -1.56 2.95 8.70
CA LEU A 230 -0.31 2.92 9.45
C LEU A 230 0.69 2.08 8.66
N VAL A 231 1.96 2.50 8.66
CA VAL A 231 3.06 1.71 8.10
C VAL A 231 3.93 1.27 9.26
N ALA A 232 3.83 0.00 9.63
CA ALA A 232 4.48 -0.57 10.80
C ALA A 232 5.74 -1.32 10.38
N GLU A 233 6.85 -1.11 11.10
CA GLU A 233 7.98 -2.03 11.07
C GLU A 233 7.51 -3.40 11.57
N ALA A 234 7.95 -4.47 10.90
CA ALA A 234 7.44 -5.82 11.13
C ALA A 234 8.56 -6.87 11.16
N SER A 235 8.22 -8.08 11.61
CA SER A 235 9.13 -9.22 11.54
C SER A 235 9.30 -9.68 10.08
N SER A 236 10.49 -10.14 9.72
CA SER A 236 10.73 -10.80 8.43
C SER A 236 10.30 -12.27 8.44
N GLY A 237 10.13 -12.87 9.64
CA GLY A 237 9.67 -14.24 9.83
C GLY A 237 10.38 -15.28 8.95
N ASP A 238 9.61 -16.26 8.46
CA ASP A 238 10.10 -17.35 7.61
C ASP A 238 10.45 -16.92 6.17
N MET A 239 10.07 -15.69 5.78
CA MET A 239 10.38 -15.14 4.45
C MET A 239 11.87 -14.76 4.33
N GLY A 240 12.53 -14.48 5.48
CA GLY A 240 13.93 -14.05 5.56
C GLY A 240 14.12 -12.56 5.21
N GLY A 241 15.21 -11.96 5.69
CA GLY A 241 15.54 -10.56 5.43
C GLY A 241 15.71 -9.65 6.64
N ASP A 242 16.27 -8.45 6.41
CA ASP A 242 16.53 -7.45 7.47
C ASP A 242 15.52 -6.27 7.47
N LEU A 243 14.78 -6.07 6.37
CA LEU A 243 13.80 -4.97 6.24
C LEU A 243 12.40 -5.49 5.91
N SER A 244 11.44 -5.14 6.76
CA SER A 244 10.06 -5.59 6.68
C SER A 244 9.10 -4.49 7.15
N HIS A 245 8.09 -4.17 6.35
CA HIS A 245 7.05 -3.19 6.68
C HIS A 245 5.66 -3.71 6.30
N GLU A 246 4.72 -3.57 7.22
CA GLU A 246 3.30 -3.88 7.04
C GLU A 246 2.47 -2.60 6.89
N TYR A 247 1.40 -2.68 6.09
CA TYR A 247 0.50 -1.59 5.80
C TYR A 247 -0.87 -1.91 6.35
N HIS A 248 -1.30 -1.12 7.32
CA HIS A 248 -2.39 -1.45 8.23
C HIS A 248 -3.52 -0.43 8.11
N LEU A 249 -4.76 -0.89 8.01
CA LEU A 249 -5.93 -0.04 8.18
C LEU A 249 -6.43 -0.15 9.64
N PRO A 250 -6.42 0.93 10.44
CA PRO A 250 -6.87 0.89 11.83
C PRO A 250 -8.33 0.44 11.93
N SER A 251 -8.59 -0.56 12.77
CA SER A 251 -9.93 -1.11 12.98
C SER A 251 -9.99 -1.92 14.27
N SER A 252 -11.06 -1.78 15.04
CA SER A 252 -11.30 -2.55 16.28
C SER A 252 -11.39 -4.06 16.03
N VAL A 253 -11.72 -4.47 14.81
CA VAL A 253 -11.83 -5.88 14.38
C VAL A 253 -10.48 -6.45 13.93
N GLY A 254 -9.45 -5.59 13.79
CA GLY A 254 -8.12 -5.93 13.34
C GLY A 254 -7.44 -7.01 14.18
N GLU A 255 -6.81 -7.99 13.55
CA GLU A 255 -6.13 -9.08 14.27
C GLU A 255 -4.77 -8.66 14.81
N ASP A 256 -4.15 -7.67 14.16
CA ASP A 256 -2.81 -7.23 14.49
C ASP A 256 -2.85 -6.05 15.45
N THR A 257 -1.81 -5.99 16.28
CA THR A 257 -1.60 -4.93 17.25
C THR A 257 -0.43 -4.09 16.79
N VAL A 258 -0.71 -2.84 16.43
CA VAL A 258 0.26 -1.88 15.91
C VAL A 258 0.44 -0.78 16.93
N ILE A 259 1.69 -0.42 17.18
CA ILE A 259 2.10 0.53 18.19
C ILE A 259 2.66 1.75 17.48
N ASN A 260 2.07 2.91 17.71
CA ASN A 260 2.45 4.18 17.10
C ASN A 260 2.84 5.21 18.17
N CYS A 261 3.88 5.99 17.91
CA CYS A 261 4.26 7.13 18.72
C CYS A 261 3.55 8.40 18.24
N ASP A 262 2.95 9.13 19.17
CA ASP A 262 2.20 10.36 18.91
C ASP A 262 3.05 11.60 18.56
N SER A 263 4.38 11.54 18.77
CA SER A 263 5.29 12.66 18.53
C SER A 263 6.21 12.47 17.32
N CYS A 264 6.89 11.32 17.20
CA CYS A 264 7.95 11.13 16.20
C CYS A 264 7.57 10.24 14.99
N GLY A 265 6.35 9.70 14.96
CA GLY A 265 5.87 8.85 13.86
C GLY A 265 6.41 7.41 13.87
N TYR A 266 7.18 7.02 14.88
CA TYR A 266 7.58 5.61 15.09
C TYR A 266 6.35 4.71 15.09
N THR A 267 6.36 3.67 14.25
CA THR A 267 5.25 2.71 14.16
C THR A 267 5.80 1.30 13.95
N ALA A 268 5.37 0.36 14.79
CA ALA A 268 5.86 -1.02 14.76
C ALA A 268 4.74 -1.99 15.12
N ASN A 269 4.80 -3.20 14.59
CA ASN A 269 3.98 -4.32 15.05
C ASN A 269 4.43 -4.72 16.46
N ASP A 270 3.51 -5.14 17.33
CA ASP A 270 3.79 -5.63 18.69
C ASP A 270 4.89 -6.71 18.73
N GLU A 271 5.03 -7.49 17.65
CA GLU A 271 6.08 -8.51 17.52
C GLU A 271 7.51 -7.96 17.52
N VAL A 272 7.71 -6.74 17.02
CA VAL A 272 9.03 -6.10 16.84
C VAL A 272 9.17 -4.77 17.58
N ALA A 273 8.12 -4.30 18.24
CA ALA A 273 8.13 -3.02 18.91
C ALA A 273 9.16 -2.98 20.05
N ALA A 274 10.10 -2.04 19.95
CA ALA A 274 11.09 -1.77 20.98
C ALA A 274 10.49 -0.94 22.14
N LEU A 275 10.94 -1.21 23.36
CA LEU A 275 10.76 -0.32 24.51
C LEU A 275 12.00 0.55 24.70
N ARG A 276 11.79 1.74 25.28
CA ARG A 276 12.92 2.55 25.74
C ARG A 276 13.67 1.77 26.85
N PRO A 277 15.00 1.64 26.77
CA PRO A 277 15.79 1.11 27.88
C PRO A 277 15.52 1.95 29.14
N PRO A 278 15.39 1.34 30.33
CA PRO A 278 15.17 2.10 31.56
C PRO A 278 16.31 3.11 31.74
N SER A 279 15.96 4.38 32.03
CA SER A 279 16.94 5.46 32.24
C SER A 279 17.66 5.38 33.59
N THR A 280 17.37 4.37 34.40
CA THR A 280 17.96 4.19 35.72
C THR A 280 18.85 2.96 35.72
N ALA A 281 20.17 3.19 35.71
CA ALA A 281 21.01 2.38 36.56
C ALA A 281 20.37 2.42 37.95
N TYR A 282 20.00 1.27 38.51
CA TYR A 282 19.58 1.21 39.91
C TYR A 282 20.68 1.91 40.72
N ASP A 283 20.34 3.06 41.31
CA ASP A 283 21.26 3.79 42.17
C ASP A 283 21.38 2.96 43.46
N GLY A 284 22.32 2.02 43.43
CA GLY A 284 22.92 1.14 44.45
C GLY A 284 22.36 0.92 45.85
N SER A 285 21.14 1.34 46.22
CA SER A 285 20.71 1.34 47.63
C SER A 285 19.70 0.25 47.99
N GLU A 286 18.87 -0.28 47.07
CA GLU A 286 17.99 -1.43 47.37
C GLU A 286 17.72 -2.29 46.13
N SER A 287 18.02 -3.60 46.20
CA SER A 287 17.60 -4.57 45.19
C SER A 287 16.07 -4.74 45.22
N PRO A 288 15.37 -4.72 44.07
CA PRO A 288 13.92 -4.91 44.05
C PRO A 288 13.55 -6.30 44.61
N PRO A 289 12.46 -6.41 45.38
CA PRO A 289 12.04 -7.68 45.97
C PRO A 289 11.64 -8.70 44.90
N ALA A 290 11.76 -10.00 45.20
CA ALA A 290 11.36 -11.09 44.31
C ALA A 290 9.90 -10.99 43.81
N SER A 291 9.03 -10.27 44.54
CA SER A 291 7.65 -9.98 44.16
C SER A 291 7.49 -9.09 42.91
N HIS A 292 8.57 -8.43 42.46
CA HIS A 292 8.63 -7.66 41.22
C HIS A 292 8.78 -8.53 39.98
N PHE A 293 9.21 -9.78 40.13
CA PHE A 293 9.41 -10.74 39.04
C PHE A 293 8.13 -11.54 38.80
N ARG A 294 7.73 -11.67 37.54
CA ARG A 294 6.77 -12.68 37.08
C ARG A 294 7.49 -13.73 36.26
N VAL A 295 7.04 -14.97 36.36
CA VAL A 295 7.51 -16.08 35.53
C VAL A 295 6.36 -16.62 34.70
N TRP A 296 6.61 -16.77 33.41
CA TRP A 296 5.83 -17.63 32.53
C TRP A 296 6.65 -18.87 32.20
N ARG A 297 6.00 -20.04 32.08
CA ARG A 297 6.68 -21.30 31.80
C ARG A 297 6.22 -21.89 30.47
N GLY A 298 7.17 -22.36 29.68
CA GLY A 298 6.95 -23.09 28.43
C GLY A 298 7.85 -24.34 28.35
N ILE A 299 7.69 -25.12 27.29
CA ILE A 299 8.46 -26.35 27.07
C ILE A 299 9.02 -26.38 25.64
N SER A 300 10.17 -27.02 25.44
CA SER A 300 10.69 -27.26 24.09
C SER A 300 9.90 -28.36 23.36
N LYS A 301 9.93 -28.33 22.02
CA LYS A 301 9.28 -29.35 21.17
C LYS A 301 9.74 -30.77 21.45
N ASP A 302 11.02 -30.95 21.79
CA ASP A 302 11.60 -32.24 22.18
C ASP A 302 11.31 -32.64 23.64
N ARG A 303 10.63 -31.76 24.39
CA ARG A 303 10.24 -31.91 25.80
C ARG A 303 11.39 -32.02 26.80
N LYS A 304 12.63 -31.69 26.40
CA LYS A 304 13.81 -31.80 27.27
C LYS A 304 14.14 -30.51 28.03
N ALA A 305 13.66 -29.36 27.56
CA ALA A 305 13.93 -28.06 28.18
C ALA A 305 12.65 -27.43 28.74
N LEU A 306 12.70 -26.99 30.00
CA LEU A 306 11.72 -26.08 30.60
C LEU A 306 12.20 -24.64 30.38
N ILE A 307 11.34 -23.79 29.83
CA ILE A 307 11.63 -22.39 29.57
C ILE A 307 10.95 -21.55 30.64
N ASN A 308 11.71 -20.80 31.43
CA ASN A 308 11.19 -19.80 32.36
C ASN A 308 11.42 -18.40 31.75
N ALA A 309 10.36 -17.71 31.38
CA ALA A 309 10.42 -16.32 30.93
C ALA A 309 10.14 -15.36 32.10
N TRP A 310 11.15 -14.59 32.51
CA TRP A 310 11.11 -13.66 33.64
C TRP A 310 10.90 -12.23 33.17
N TYR A 311 9.83 -11.57 33.62
CA TYR A 311 9.45 -10.22 33.18
C TYR A 311 8.90 -9.39 34.35
N PRO A 312 9.01 -8.04 34.30
CA PRO A 312 8.62 -7.19 35.41
C PRO A 312 7.10 -7.16 35.60
N ARG A 313 6.68 -6.96 36.85
CA ARG A 313 5.27 -6.72 37.20
C ARG A 313 4.90 -5.25 36.92
N SER A 314 3.97 -5.00 36.01
CA SER A 314 3.57 -3.63 35.66
C SER A 314 2.80 -2.95 36.80
N SER A 315 2.98 -1.63 36.92
CA SER A 315 2.35 -0.77 37.93
C SER A 315 1.12 -0.08 37.33
N GLY A 316 0.09 -0.84 36.96
CA GLY A 316 -1.09 -0.28 36.31
C GLY A 316 -2.21 -1.31 36.19
N ALA A 317 -3.45 -0.89 36.46
CA ALA A 317 -4.61 -1.76 36.58
C ALA A 317 -5.11 -2.31 35.22
N SER A 318 -4.53 -3.44 34.80
CA SER A 318 -5.29 -4.58 34.28
C SER A 318 -4.47 -5.85 34.56
N ALA A 319 -5.11 -6.91 35.04
CA ALA A 319 -4.45 -8.18 35.33
C ALA A 319 -3.92 -8.90 34.06
N GLU A 320 -4.00 -8.26 32.89
CA GLU A 320 -3.71 -8.79 31.56
C GLU A 320 -2.44 -8.19 30.90
N SER A 321 -1.56 -7.54 31.67
CA SER A 321 -0.19 -7.26 31.19
C SER A 321 0.52 -8.58 30.88
N GLY A 322 0.44 -8.99 29.62
CA GLY A 322 0.87 -10.29 29.11
C GLY A 322 2.35 -10.33 28.74
N LEU A 323 2.84 -11.56 28.58
CA LEU A 323 4.15 -11.88 28.02
C LEU A 323 4.13 -11.70 26.49
N ASN A 324 5.17 -11.09 25.94
CA ASN A 324 5.45 -11.14 24.51
C ASN A 324 6.05 -12.52 24.16
N LEU A 325 5.17 -13.47 23.81
CA LEU A 325 5.58 -14.83 23.47
C LEU A 325 6.46 -14.90 22.20
N HIS A 326 6.32 -13.93 21.29
CA HIS A 326 7.18 -13.83 20.12
C HIS A 326 8.63 -13.55 20.53
N ALA A 327 8.85 -12.62 21.47
CA ALA A 327 10.18 -12.35 22.01
C ALA A 327 10.79 -13.60 22.69
N VAL A 328 9.99 -14.39 23.41
CA VAL A 328 10.46 -15.65 24.01
C VAL A 328 10.81 -16.69 22.94
N LYS A 329 9.98 -16.84 21.90
CA LYS A 329 10.23 -17.76 20.78
C LYS A 329 11.45 -17.33 19.95
N SER A 330 11.69 -16.03 19.81
CA SER A 330 12.89 -15.51 19.16
C SER A 330 14.16 -15.85 19.96
N ALA A 331 14.10 -15.74 21.29
CA ALA A 331 15.20 -16.16 22.18
C ALA A 331 15.37 -17.69 22.24
N VAL A 332 14.28 -18.45 22.13
CA VAL A 332 14.25 -19.92 22.18
C VAL A 332 13.43 -20.48 21.00
N PRO A 333 14.04 -20.67 19.81
CA PRO A 333 13.33 -21.14 18.62
C PRO A 333 12.65 -22.52 18.76
N GLU A 334 13.17 -23.35 19.67
CA GLU A 334 12.66 -24.69 19.98
C GLU A 334 11.42 -24.69 20.89
N LEU A 335 10.93 -23.50 21.31
CA LEU A 335 9.75 -23.37 22.14
C LEU A 335 8.50 -23.93 21.43
N ASP A 336 7.77 -24.79 22.14
CA ASP A 336 6.43 -25.21 21.77
C ASP A 336 5.39 -24.30 22.46
N ALA A 337 4.96 -23.28 21.73
CA ALA A 337 3.96 -22.31 22.17
C ALA A 337 2.52 -22.88 22.24
N THR A 338 2.29 -24.12 21.80
CA THR A 338 0.93 -24.72 21.78
C THR A 338 0.53 -25.36 23.11
N ILE A 339 1.49 -25.52 24.03
CA ILE A 339 1.29 -26.17 25.32
C ILE A 339 1.06 -25.11 26.40
N GLU A 340 -0.12 -25.15 27.01
CA GLU A 340 -0.49 -24.20 28.08
C GLU A 340 0.09 -24.60 29.44
N ASP A 341 0.12 -25.90 29.76
CA ASP A 341 0.71 -26.41 31.00
C ASP A 341 1.89 -27.35 30.71
N PRO A 342 3.14 -26.84 30.78
CA PRO A 342 4.33 -27.62 30.44
C PRO A 342 4.77 -28.58 31.55
N LEU A 343 4.36 -28.37 32.80
CA LEU A 343 4.94 -29.06 33.96
C LEU A 343 4.68 -30.58 33.97
N PRO A 344 3.46 -31.09 33.68
CA PRO A 344 3.23 -32.53 33.62
C PRO A 344 4.03 -33.22 32.52
N LEU A 345 4.20 -32.56 31.37
CA LEU A 345 4.90 -33.10 30.20
C LEU A 345 6.41 -33.14 30.41
N TRP A 346 6.96 -32.09 31.03
CA TRP A 346 8.37 -32.04 31.36
C TRP A 346 8.70 -32.94 32.56
N GLY A 347 7.78 -33.07 33.53
CA GLY A 347 7.83 -34.01 34.65
C GLY A 347 8.12 -35.45 34.22
N ALA A 348 7.40 -35.94 33.20
CA ALA A 348 7.65 -37.28 32.64
C ALA A 348 9.05 -37.44 32.00
N SER A 349 9.68 -36.34 31.58
CA SER A 349 11.00 -36.35 30.96
C SER A 349 12.14 -36.35 31.99
N LEU A 350 11.88 -35.87 33.22
CA LEU A 350 12.82 -35.91 34.34
C LEU A 350 13.17 -37.36 34.77
N GLU A 351 12.26 -38.31 34.55
CA GLU A 351 12.49 -39.73 34.86
C GLU A 351 13.32 -40.47 33.80
N SER A 352 13.49 -39.91 32.60
CA SER A 352 13.99 -40.65 31.42
C SER A 352 15.29 -40.12 30.80
N GLY A 353 15.89 -39.04 31.30
CA GLY A 353 17.19 -38.56 30.80
C GLY A 353 17.65 -37.19 31.30
N THR A 354 18.63 -36.61 30.59
CA THR A 354 19.23 -35.29 30.88
C THR A 354 18.29 -34.16 30.45
N THR A 355 17.79 -33.38 31.41
CA THR A 355 16.89 -32.23 31.19
C THR A 355 17.56 -30.93 31.63
N LYS A 356 17.09 -29.80 31.08
CA LYS A 356 17.62 -28.46 31.39
C LYS A 356 16.52 -27.43 31.61
N VAL A 357 16.84 -26.37 32.35
CA VAL A 357 16.03 -25.17 32.53
C VAL A 357 16.71 -24.01 31.81
N ILE A 358 15.96 -23.30 30.98
CA ILE A 358 16.41 -22.10 30.27
C ILE A 358 15.67 -20.91 30.87
N ASN A 359 16.40 -20.01 31.54
CA ASN A 359 15.86 -18.75 32.05
C ASN A 359 16.03 -17.66 30.98
N VAL A 360 14.92 -17.18 30.44
CA VAL A 360 14.89 -16.06 29.50
C VAL A 360 14.50 -14.82 30.30
N VAL A 361 15.39 -13.84 30.39
CA VAL A 361 15.25 -12.71 31.33
C VAL A 361 15.04 -11.41 30.56
N ASP A 362 13.98 -10.68 30.90
CA ASP A 362 13.73 -9.35 30.36
C ASP A 362 14.88 -8.38 30.69
N GLY A 363 15.29 -7.58 29.71
CA GLY A 363 16.41 -6.64 29.82
C GLY A 363 16.31 -5.68 31.00
N ARG A 364 15.10 -5.35 31.46
CA ARG A 364 14.87 -4.50 32.65
C ARG A 364 15.27 -5.19 33.96
N LEU A 365 15.27 -6.53 33.97
CA LEU A 365 15.54 -7.36 35.15
C LEU A 365 16.96 -7.90 35.18
N VAL A 366 17.66 -7.94 34.04
CA VAL A 366 19.03 -8.47 33.92
C VAL A 366 20.00 -7.91 34.99
N PRO A 367 20.04 -6.59 35.28
CA PRO A 367 20.98 -6.05 36.27
C PRO A 367 20.79 -6.60 37.69
N VAL A 368 19.58 -7.06 38.03
CA VAL A 368 19.19 -7.48 39.39
C VAL A 368 18.92 -8.99 39.49
N PHE A 369 18.72 -9.68 38.36
CA PHE A 369 18.30 -11.09 38.30
C PHE A 369 19.22 -12.02 39.10
N GLU A 370 20.54 -11.94 38.91
CA GLU A 370 21.49 -12.81 39.62
C GLU A 370 21.50 -12.55 41.14
N SER A 371 21.22 -11.32 41.59
CA SER A 371 21.21 -10.98 43.02
C SER A 371 20.03 -11.58 43.79
N VAL A 372 18.92 -11.85 43.09
CA VAL A 372 17.68 -12.42 43.69
C VAL A 372 17.39 -13.84 43.21
N ARG A 373 18.27 -14.42 42.40
CA ARG A 373 18.09 -15.72 41.74
C ARG A 373 17.71 -16.84 42.71
N ASP A 374 18.35 -16.89 43.88
CA ASP A 374 18.10 -17.90 44.91
C ASP A 374 16.73 -17.74 45.61
N GLN A 375 16.11 -16.57 45.47
CA GLN A 375 14.78 -16.26 46.02
C GLN A 375 13.67 -16.53 45.00
N LEU A 376 14.03 -16.78 43.73
CA LEU A 376 13.07 -17.01 42.65
C LEU A 376 12.73 -18.50 42.53
N PRO A 377 11.46 -18.84 42.22
CA PRO A 377 11.06 -20.22 41.98
C PRO A 377 11.52 -20.71 40.59
N LEU A 378 12.84 -20.89 40.42
CA LEU A 378 13.45 -21.37 39.18
C LEU A 378 12.93 -22.76 38.80
N LEU A 379 12.67 -23.60 39.81
CA LEU A 379 12.05 -24.91 39.67
C LEU A 379 10.84 -24.97 40.63
N PRO A 380 9.68 -25.48 40.21
CA PRO A 380 8.55 -25.72 41.11
C PRO A 380 8.93 -26.58 42.32
N GLU A 381 8.34 -26.32 43.49
CA GLU A 381 8.69 -26.97 44.76
C GLU A 381 8.61 -28.51 44.71
N ASP A 382 7.66 -29.03 43.95
CA ASP A 382 7.41 -30.46 43.71
C ASP A 382 8.50 -31.14 42.87
N LEU A 383 9.32 -30.37 42.14
CA LEU A 383 10.37 -30.87 41.26
C LEU A 383 11.80 -30.58 41.76
N GLN A 384 11.94 -29.88 42.90
CA GLN A 384 13.21 -29.55 43.57
C GLN A 384 14.16 -30.74 43.83
N PRO A 385 13.69 -31.98 44.09
CA PRO A 385 14.59 -33.12 44.32
C PRO A 385 15.45 -33.54 43.12
N TYR A 386 15.11 -33.11 41.89
CA TYR A 386 15.81 -33.51 40.67
C TYR A 386 16.98 -32.57 40.34
N GLN A 387 18.13 -33.13 39.97
CA GLN A 387 19.26 -32.34 39.46
C GLN A 387 19.04 -31.97 37.99
N VAL A 388 19.05 -30.67 37.70
CA VAL A 388 18.86 -30.12 36.35
C VAL A 388 19.92 -29.06 36.04
N GLU A 389 20.29 -28.95 34.77
CA GLU A 389 21.20 -27.91 34.29
C GLU A 389 20.46 -26.60 34.08
N TYR A 390 21.05 -25.46 34.46
CA TYR A 390 20.47 -24.14 34.27
C TYR A 390 21.27 -23.32 33.26
N SER A 391 20.56 -22.69 32.33
CA SER A 391 21.13 -21.71 31.39
C SER A 391 20.33 -20.41 31.47
N THR A 392 20.94 -19.29 31.08
CA THR A 392 20.29 -17.97 31.08
C THR A 392 20.51 -17.29 29.73
N ILE A 393 19.45 -16.67 29.21
CA ILE A 393 19.45 -15.86 27.99
C ILE A 393 18.92 -14.48 28.39
N ASP A 394 19.77 -13.47 28.29
CA ASP A 394 19.51 -12.09 28.73
C ASP A 394 19.56 -11.07 27.59
N SER A 395 19.96 -11.52 26.41
CA SER A 395 20.21 -10.67 25.25
C SER A 395 19.77 -11.34 23.94
N THR A 396 19.47 -10.50 22.95
CA THR A 396 19.21 -10.91 21.56
C THR A 396 20.51 -11.35 20.87
N ALA A 397 20.41 -12.04 19.74
CA ALA A 397 21.58 -12.39 18.91
C ALA A 397 22.42 -11.17 18.48
N SER A 398 21.81 -9.97 18.44
CA SER A 398 22.44 -8.69 18.13
C SER A 398 23.03 -7.96 19.35
N GLY A 399 22.96 -8.55 20.55
CA GLY A 399 23.52 -8.00 21.79
C GLY A 399 22.62 -6.96 22.49
N GLY A 400 21.36 -6.80 22.08
CA GLY A 400 20.38 -5.95 22.76
C GLY A 400 19.67 -6.69 23.90
N GLY A 401 19.14 -5.98 24.90
CA GLY A 401 18.34 -6.61 25.96
C GLY A 401 17.01 -7.18 25.45
N LEU A 402 16.52 -8.27 26.04
CA LEU A 402 15.24 -8.89 25.66
C LEU A 402 14.05 -8.06 26.14
N ASN A 403 12.99 -7.95 25.34
CA ASN A 403 11.74 -7.33 25.75
C ASN A 403 10.62 -8.37 25.86
N LEU A 404 10.38 -8.86 27.06
CA LEU A 404 9.43 -9.95 27.31
C LEU A 404 8.07 -9.46 27.82
N ALA A 405 7.97 -8.25 28.38
CA ALA A 405 6.65 -7.68 28.70
C ALA A 405 6.04 -6.99 27.48
N ARG A 406 4.74 -7.19 27.26
CA ARG A 406 3.99 -6.44 26.24
C ARG A 406 4.00 -4.95 26.54
N ILE A 407 4.02 -4.16 25.48
CA ILE A 407 3.90 -2.69 25.55
C ILE A 407 2.47 -2.35 25.98
N THR A 408 2.33 -1.26 26.74
CA THR A 408 1.05 -0.72 27.18
C THR A 408 0.87 0.72 26.70
N ASP A 409 -0.38 1.15 26.56
CA ASP A 409 -0.71 2.53 26.21
C ASP A 409 -0.07 3.51 27.21
N GLY A 410 0.63 4.51 26.69
CA GLY A 410 1.34 5.52 27.48
C GLY A 410 2.81 5.19 27.77
N ASP A 411 3.32 4.02 27.37
CA ASP A 411 4.74 3.70 27.48
C ASP A 411 5.60 4.72 26.69
N ALA A 412 6.80 5.00 27.19
CA ALA A 412 7.68 5.97 26.57
C ALA A 412 8.24 5.48 25.22
N CYS A 413 8.27 6.37 24.23
CA CYS A 413 8.79 6.03 22.90
C CYS A 413 10.29 5.66 22.95
N PRO A 414 10.74 4.60 22.26
CA PRO A 414 12.15 4.25 22.16
C PRO A 414 12.97 5.20 21.26
N ARG A 415 12.31 6.00 20.40
CA ARG A 415 12.97 6.83 19.37
C ARG A 415 13.00 8.33 19.65
N CYS A 416 12.17 8.82 20.54
CA CYS A 416 12.14 10.24 20.92
C CYS A 416 11.84 10.37 22.41
N GLU A 417 12.23 11.48 23.02
CA GLU A 417 12.12 11.68 24.48
C GLU A 417 10.69 12.01 24.93
N GLU A 418 9.96 12.81 24.14
CA GLU A 418 8.67 13.41 24.51
C GLU A 418 7.45 12.56 24.15
N GLY A 419 7.60 11.59 23.24
CA GLY A 419 6.47 10.84 22.70
C GLY A 419 6.02 9.66 23.57
N ALA A 420 4.71 9.43 23.58
CA ALA A 420 4.10 8.26 24.19
C ALA A 420 3.64 7.26 23.11
N LEU A 421 3.66 5.98 23.45
CA LEU A 421 3.20 4.89 22.60
C LEU A 421 1.69 4.70 22.75
N LYS A 422 1.01 4.55 21.62
CA LYS A 422 -0.41 4.22 21.50
C LYS A 422 -0.57 2.93 20.74
N ILE A 423 -1.45 2.08 21.24
CA ILE A 423 -1.73 0.77 20.70
C ILE A 423 -3.02 0.83 19.88
N HIS A 424 -2.95 0.30 18.67
CA HIS A 424 -4.05 0.24 17.73
C HIS A 424 -4.26 -1.20 17.30
N ARG A 425 -5.52 -1.64 17.27
CA ARG A 425 -5.88 -2.82 16.48
C ARG A 425 -5.99 -2.43 15.01
N ALA A 426 -5.48 -3.27 14.12
CA ALA A 426 -5.47 -2.95 12.70
C ALA A 426 -5.53 -4.19 11.78
N LEU A 427 -5.91 -3.93 10.54
CA LEU A 427 -6.01 -4.93 9.47
C LEU A 427 -4.83 -4.78 8.51
N GLU A 428 -3.92 -5.75 8.52
CA GLU A 428 -2.79 -5.82 7.58
C GLU A 428 -3.27 -6.05 6.15
N CYS A 429 -3.15 -5.03 5.31
CA CYS A 429 -3.60 -5.03 3.92
C CYS A 429 -2.45 -5.20 2.92
N GLY A 430 -1.20 -5.09 3.36
CA GLY A 430 -0.02 -5.35 2.54
C GLY A 430 1.24 -5.48 3.38
N HIS A 431 2.25 -6.11 2.79
CA HIS A 431 3.52 -6.41 3.44
C HIS A 431 4.65 -6.33 2.41
N THR A 432 5.75 -5.69 2.77
CA THR A 432 6.95 -5.59 1.94
C THR A 432 8.16 -6.15 2.67
N PHE A 433 8.85 -7.11 2.06
CA PHE A 433 10.03 -7.80 2.57
C PHE A 433 11.24 -7.57 1.66
N GLN A 434 12.41 -7.41 2.27
CA GLN A 434 13.69 -7.59 1.59
C GLN A 434 14.18 -9.02 1.84
N LEU A 435 14.01 -9.92 0.87
CA LEU A 435 14.34 -11.35 1.03
C LEU A 435 15.85 -11.64 0.98
N GLY A 436 16.64 -10.70 0.48
CA GLY A 436 18.07 -10.90 0.24
C GLY A 436 18.30 -12.08 -0.70
N THR A 437 19.12 -13.03 -0.29
CA THR A 437 19.45 -14.20 -1.11
C THR A 437 18.75 -15.50 -0.67
N ARG A 438 17.69 -15.41 0.13
CA ARG A 438 16.99 -16.56 0.76
C ARG A 438 16.51 -17.61 -0.26
N TYR A 439 16.07 -17.16 -1.43
CA TYR A 439 15.55 -17.99 -2.51
C TYR A 439 16.51 -18.14 -3.69
N SER A 440 17.28 -17.09 -4.00
CA SER A 440 18.20 -17.10 -5.14
C SER A 440 19.35 -18.10 -4.96
N VAL A 441 19.84 -18.30 -3.74
CA VAL A 441 20.86 -19.32 -3.43
C VAL A 441 20.34 -20.75 -3.64
N PRO A 442 19.26 -21.20 -2.96
CA PRO A 442 18.79 -22.59 -3.11
C PRO A 442 18.24 -22.93 -4.50
N LEU A 443 17.77 -21.93 -5.25
CA LEU A 443 17.19 -22.10 -6.58
C LEU A 443 18.14 -21.69 -7.71
N ASP A 444 19.40 -21.42 -7.39
CA ASP A 444 20.48 -21.11 -8.33
C ASP A 444 20.20 -19.91 -9.27
N ALA A 445 19.41 -18.93 -8.78
CA ALA A 445 19.13 -17.69 -9.48
C ALA A 445 20.31 -16.72 -9.32
N CYS A 446 21.32 -16.89 -10.18
CA CYS A 446 22.56 -16.13 -10.12
C CYS A 446 22.94 -15.53 -11.47
N VAL A 447 23.62 -14.39 -11.46
CA VAL A 447 24.23 -13.77 -12.65
C VAL A 447 25.75 -13.79 -12.56
N THR A 448 26.42 -13.77 -13.71
CA THR A 448 27.88 -13.68 -13.76
C THR A 448 28.32 -12.25 -14.01
N ILE A 449 29.24 -11.75 -13.18
CA ILE A 449 29.84 -10.43 -13.36
C ILE A 449 30.93 -10.51 -14.44
N PRO A 450 31.02 -9.57 -15.40
CA PRO A 450 32.05 -9.58 -16.42
C PRO A 450 33.45 -9.38 -15.84
N ARG A 451 34.46 -9.96 -16.50
CA ARG A 451 35.87 -9.81 -16.11
C ARG A 451 36.45 -8.44 -16.49
N SER A 452 35.83 -7.73 -17.43
CA SER A 452 36.36 -6.50 -18.04
C SER A 452 35.90 -5.21 -17.34
N GLY A 453 35.68 -5.26 -16.03
CA GLY A 453 35.14 -4.15 -15.23
C GLY A 453 33.80 -4.50 -14.59
N ILE A 454 33.47 -3.83 -13.48
CA ILE A 454 32.26 -4.09 -12.67
C ILE A 454 31.43 -2.82 -12.54
N PRO A 455 30.09 -2.91 -12.39
CA PRO A 455 29.28 -1.76 -12.00
C PRO A 455 29.83 -1.10 -10.73
N ALA A 456 29.74 0.22 -10.62
CA ALA A 456 30.27 0.96 -9.47
C ALA A 456 29.67 0.45 -8.14
N ALA A 457 28.36 0.22 -8.11
CA ALA A 457 27.67 -0.35 -6.94
C ALA A 457 28.21 -1.74 -6.56
N ALA A 458 28.51 -2.59 -7.54
CA ALA A 458 29.11 -3.90 -7.31
C ALA A 458 30.55 -3.80 -6.80
N ALA A 459 31.30 -2.75 -7.21
CA ALA A 459 32.64 -2.48 -6.68
C ALA A 459 32.60 -2.03 -5.22
N GLU A 460 31.66 -1.16 -4.87
CA GLU A 460 31.47 -0.64 -3.52
C GLU A 460 31.10 -1.77 -2.53
N GLU A 461 30.33 -2.76 -2.99
CA GLU A 461 29.99 -3.95 -2.21
C GLU A 461 31.10 -5.03 -2.22
N GLY A 462 32.21 -4.79 -2.93
CA GLY A 462 33.36 -5.70 -2.96
C GLY A 462 33.15 -6.97 -3.80
N LEU A 463 32.22 -6.96 -4.76
CA LEU A 463 31.95 -8.11 -5.62
C LEU A 463 33.11 -8.37 -6.60
N ILE A 464 33.43 -9.65 -6.81
CA ILE A 464 34.62 -10.07 -7.55
C ILE A 464 34.32 -10.17 -9.06
N PRO A 465 35.12 -9.53 -9.95
CA PRO A 465 34.94 -9.70 -11.39
C PRO A 465 35.05 -11.17 -11.83
N GLY A 466 34.11 -11.65 -12.63
CA GLY A 466 34.07 -13.04 -13.10
C GLY A 466 33.43 -14.03 -12.12
N SER A 467 32.99 -13.60 -10.94
CA SER A 467 32.24 -14.46 -10.02
C SER A 467 30.77 -14.57 -10.41
N ARG A 468 30.13 -15.65 -9.94
CA ARG A 468 28.69 -15.88 -10.03
C ARG A 468 28.06 -15.39 -8.73
N ILE A 469 27.15 -14.44 -8.83
CA ILE A 469 26.54 -13.74 -7.69
C ILE A 469 25.04 -14.06 -7.64
N PRO A 470 24.50 -14.49 -6.48
CA PRO A 470 23.06 -14.68 -6.31
C PRO A 470 22.34 -13.33 -6.37
N LEU A 471 21.16 -13.33 -6.99
CA LEU A 471 20.32 -12.13 -7.09
C LEU A 471 19.82 -11.71 -5.70
N GLN A 472 19.84 -10.41 -5.43
CA GLN A 472 19.18 -9.82 -4.25
C GLN A 472 17.69 -9.69 -4.55
N MET A 473 16.85 -10.21 -3.66
CA MET A 473 15.42 -10.32 -3.88
C MET A 473 14.59 -9.47 -2.91
N GLY A 474 13.47 -8.95 -3.41
CA GLY A 474 12.38 -8.36 -2.63
C GLY A 474 11.06 -9.06 -2.93
N CYS A 475 10.15 -9.11 -1.95
CA CYS A 475 8.78 -9.60 -2.13
C CYS A 475 7.79 -8.60 -1.50
N HIS A 476 6.77 -8.25 -2.26
CA HIS A 476 5.84 -7.20 -1.90
C HIS A 476 4.40 -7.67 -2.17
N GLY A 477 3.67 -7.97 -1.09
CA GLY A 477 2.29 -8.46 -1.09
C GLY A 477 1.26 -7.36 -0.82
N VAL A 478 0.09 -7.42 -1.46
CA VAL A 478 -1.11 -6.62 -1.15
C VAL A 478 -2.32 -7.54 -1.26
N GLY A 479 -3.08 -7.69 -0.18
CA GLY A 479 -4.29 -8.51 -0.16
C GLY A 479 -5.45 -7.77 -0.83
N VAL A 480 -5.69 -8.01 -2.12
CA VAL A 480 -6.76 -7.32 -2.87
C VAL A 480 -8.13 -7.62 -2.29
N SER A 481 -8.44 -8.90 -2.06
CA SER A 481 -9.71 -9.30 -1.42
C SER A 481 -9.80 -8.80 0.02
N ARG A 482 -8.66 -8.74 0.73
CA ARG A 482 -8.61 -8.25 2.11
C ARG A 482 -8.89 -6.75 2.19
N ILE A 483 -8.33 -5.94 1.28
CA ILE A 483 -8.63 -4.50 1.18
C ILE A 483 -10.12 -4.28 0.92
N PHE A 484 -10.71 -5.04 -0.01
CA PHE A 484 -12.15 -4.99 -0.26
C PHE A 484 -12.95 -5.24 1.03
N GLY A 485 -12.64 -6.34 1.74
CA GLY A 485 -13.27 -6.63 3.03
C GLY A 485 -13.04 -5.54 4.08
N ALA A 486 -11.82 -5.03 4.22
CA ALA A 486 -11.41 -4.06 5.23
C ALA A 486 -12.09 -2.70 5.03
N VAL A 487 -12.18 -2.23 3.78
CA VAL A 487 -12.90 -0.98 3.46
C VAL A 487 -14.37 -1.12 3.80
N ALA A 488 -15.00 -2.24 3.45
CA ALA A 488 -16.40 -2.50 3.79
C ALA A 488 -16.60 -2.54 5.31
N GLU A 489 -15.66 -3.13 6.05
CA GLU A 489 -15.70 -3.22 7.50
C GLU A 489 -15.58 -1.86 8.18
N ILE A 490 -14.63 -1.04 7.74
CA ILE A 490 -14.30 0.25 8.37
C ILE A 490 -15.35 1.32 8.07
N LEU A 491 -15.91 1.32 6.85
CA LEU A 491 -16.76 2.41 6.40
C LEU A 491 -18.25 2.12 6.45
N ALA A 492 -18.68 0.86 6.58
CA ALA A 492 -20.10 0.57 6.64
C ALA A 492 -20.76 1.14 7.90
N ASP A 493 -22.00 1.59 7.75
CA ASP A 493 -22.80 2.20 8.81
C ASP A 493 -24.17 1.48 8.94
N GLU A 494 -25.06 1.98 9.78
CA GLU A 494 -26.38 1.38 9.99
C GLU A 494 -27.25 1.31 8.72
N GLN A 495 -27.00 2.19 7.73
CA GLN A 495 -27.77 2.24 6.48
C GLN A 495 -27.24 1.22 5.46
N GLY A 496 -25.92 1.03 5.41
CA GLY A 496 -25.33 0.11 4.45
C GLY A 496 -23.82 0.26 4.28
N LEU A 497 -23.34 -0.07 3.08
CA LEU A 497 -21.96 0.12 2.68
C LEU A 497 -21.70 1.61 2.36
N ASN A 498 -20.44 2.03 2.45
CA ASN A 498 -20.03 3.40 2.13
C ASN A 498 -18.62 3.38 1.53
N TRP A 499 -18.52 3.60 0.21
CA TRP A 499 -17.27 3.35 -0.52
C TRP A 499 -16.44 4.63 -0.70
N PRO A 500 -15.09 4.55 -0.65
CA PRO A 500 -14.25 5.58 -1.26
C PRO A 500 -14.54 5.66 -2.76
N ARG A 501 -14.54 6.88 -3.31
CA ARG A 501 -14.79 7.13 -4.74
C ARG A 501 -13.95 6.23 -5.65
N ALA A 502 -12.68 6.04 -5.30
CA ALA A 502 -11.71 5.27 -6.08
C ALA A 502 -12.13 3.82 -6.36
N ILE A 503 -12.92 3.21 -5.46
CA ILE A 503 -13.27 1.78 -5.54
C ILE A 503 -14.78 1.51 -5.48
N ALA A 504 -15.61 2.54 -5.31
CA ALA A 504 -17.07 2.42 -5.32
C ALA A 504 -17.55 1.68 -6.58
N PRO A 505 -18.61 0.84 -6.52
CA PRO A 505 -19.08 0.13 -7.71
C PRO A 505 -19.45 1.10 -8.83
N PHE A 506 -20.19 2.15 -8.54
CA PHE A 506 -20.41 3.30 -9.42
C PHE A 506 -20.24 4.58 -8.61
N GLU A 507 -19.82 5.68 -9.23
CA GLU A 507 -19.67 6.97 -8.55
C GLU A 507 -21.05 7.61 -8.30
N VAL A 508 -21.96 7.46 -9.25
CA VAL A 508 -23.29 8.10 -9.25
C VAL A 508 -24.38 7.08 -9.57
N ALA A 509 -25.46 7.05 -8.79
CA ALA A 509 -26.66 6.29 -9.10
C ALA A 509 -27.88 7.20 -9.33
N ILE A 510 -28.55 7.04 -10.46
CA ILE A 510 -29.77 7.77 -10.80
C ILE A 510 -30.98 6.94 -10.38
N ILE A 511 -31.86 7.51 -9.56
CA ILE A 511 -33.06 6.87 -9.04
C ILE A 511 -34.31 7.61 -9.52
N PRO A 512 -34.92 7.17 -10.63
CA PRO A 512 -36.12 7.80 -11.17
C PRO A 512 -37.41 7.26 -10.55
N ALA A 513 -38.41 8.14 -10.45
CA ALA A 513 -39.80 7.74 -10.29
C ALA A 513 -40.27 6.92 -11.51
N PRO A 514 -41.26 6.02 -11.36
CA PRO A 514 -41.65 5.06 -12.42
C PRO A 514 -42.04 5.68 -13.77
N ASP A 515 -42.55 6.91 -13.77
CA ASP A 515 -43.04 7.64 -14.93
C ASP A 515 -41.99 8.56 -15.58
N LEU A 516 -40.73 8.54 -15.12
CA LEU A 516 -39.64 9.39 -15.61
C LEU A 516 -38.58 8.65 -16.43
N ALA A 517 -38.97 7.56 -17.10
CA ALA A 517 -38.02 6.69 -17.81
C ALA A 517 -37.22 7.43 -18.90
N GLU A 518 -37.85 8.18 -19.80
CA GLU A 518 -37.15 8.89 -20.88
C GLU A 518 -36.22 9.99 -20.35
N ASP A 519 -36.67 10.77 -19.38
CA ASP A 519 -35.88 11.86 -18.79
C ASP A 519 -34.67 11.32 -18.02
N SER A 520 -34.82 10.17 -17.35
CA SER A 520 -33.70 9.54 -16.65
C SER A 520 -32.58 9.11 -17.60
N LEU A 521 -32.91 8.72 -18.83
CA LEU A 521 -31.91 8.40 -19.86
C LEU A 521 -31.18 9.65 -20.34
N ARG A 522 -31.86 10.79 -20.45
CA ARG A 522 -31.24 12.07 -20.81
C ARG A 522 -30.23 12.53 -19.75
N ILE A 523 -30.60 12.41 -18.47
CA ILE A 523 -29.69 12.74 -17.36
C ILE A 523 -28.52 11.76 -17.30
N TYR A 524 -28.77 10.47 -17.55
CA TYR A 524 -27.69 9.50 -17.67
C TYR A 524 -26.67 9.92 -18.73
N ASP A 525 -27.14 10.23 -19.94
CA ASP A 525 -26.27 10.64 -21.04
C ASP A 525 -25.53 11.95 -20.70
N LEU A 526 -26.20 12.91 -20.07
CA LEU A 526 -25.61 14.17 -19.64
C LEU A 526 -24.44 13.96 -18.66
N LEU A 527 -24.60 13.07 -17.68
CA LEU A 527 -23.56 12.80 -16.67
C LEU A 527 -22.45 11.90 -17.20
N ALA A 528 -22.78 10.96 -18.10
CA ALA A 528 -21.83 10.01 -18.67
C ALA A 528 -21.01 10.57 -19.84
N ALA A 529 -21.49 11.59 -20.56
CA ALA A 529 -20.82 12.12 -21.76
C ALA A 529 -19.48 12.85 -21.46
N GLY A 530 -19.28 13.37 -20.25
CA GLY A 530 -18.12 14.20 -19.91
C GLY A 530 -18.08 15.53 -20.68
N ASP A 531 -17.03 16.32 -20.48
CA ASP A 531 -16.73 17.52 -21.29
C ASP A 531 -15.31 17.38 -21.86
N ASN A 532 -14.92 18.20 -22.85
CA ASN A 532 -13.62 18.15 -23.52
C ASN A 532 -12.40 18.19 -22.58
N SER A 533 -12.56 18.61 -21.31
CA SER A 533 -11.53 18.64 -20.28
C SER A 533 -11.64 17.55 -19.19
N ARG A 534 -12.74 16.79 -19.11
CA ARG A 534 -12.98 15.80 -18.04
C ARG A 534 -13.61 14.52 -18.60
N ASN A 535 -13.08 13.36 -18.20
CA ASN A 535 -13.73 12.09 -18.49
C ASN A 535 -15.16 12.06 -17.93
N GLY A 536 -16.07 11.37 -18.63
CA GLY A 536 -17.43 11.14 -18.17
C GLY A 536 -17.47 10.44 -16.81
N LEU A 537 -18.50 10.76 -16.02
CA LEU A 537 -18.69 10.17 -14.69
C LEU A 537 -19.06 8.68 -14.80
N ASP A 538 -18.71 7.91 -13.77
CA ASP A 538 -19.11 6.50 -13.69
C ASP A 538 -20.52 6.36 -13.12
N VAL A 539 -21.52 6.34 -14.02
CA VAL A 539 -22.94 6.44 -13.68
C VAL A 539 -23.68 5.11 -13.87
N VAL A 540 -24.61 4.80 -12.98
CA VAL A 540 -25.60 3.72 -13.12
C VAL A 540 -27.04 4.22 -12.99
N LEU A 541 -27.96 3.67 -13.78
CA LEU A 541 -29.39 3.95 -13.71
C LEU A 541 -30.15 2.84 -12.98
N ASP A 542 -30.97 3.18 -11.98
CA ASP A 542 -31.91 2.24 -11.36
C ASP A 542 -33.27 2.25 -12.09
N ASP A 543 -33.33 1.53 -13.20
CA ASP A 543 -34.52 1.33 -14.04
C ASP A 543 -35.37 0.11 -13.62
N ARG A 544 -35.06 -0.53 -12.48
CA ARG A 544 -35.76 -1.72 -12.02
C ARG A 544 -37.23 -1.41 -11.70
N GLN A 545 -38.11 -2.36 -11.99
CA GLN A 545 -39.55 -2.27 -11.72
C GLN A 545 -39.86 -2.56 -10.24
N ARG A 546 -39.41 -1.65 -9.36
CA ARG A 546 -39.55 -1.72 -7.89
C ARG A 546 -40.07 -0.38 -7.35
N SER A 547 -40.60 -0.40 -6.13
CA SER A 547 -41.09 0.83 -5.49
C SER A 547 -39.94 1.79 -5.23
N PHE A 548 -40.22 3.09 -5.28
CA PHE A 548 -39.23 4.15 -5.07
C PHE A 548 -38.52 4.01 -3.70
N VAL A 549 -39.27 3.70 -2.64
CA VAL A 549 -38.72 3.45 -1.30
C VAL A 549 -37.78 2.24 -1.28
N TRP A 550 -38.09 1.19 -2.04
CA TRP A 550 -37.21 0.03 -2.14
C TRP A 550 -35.90 0.39 -2.85
N LYS A 551 -35.97 1.16 -3.95
CA LYS A 551 -34.77 1.61 -4.68
C LYS A 551 -33.84 2.45 -3.81
N MET A 552 -34.40 3.38 -3.04
CA MET A 552 -33.64 4.18 -2.08
C MET A 552 -32.90 3.30 -1.06
N LYS A 553 -33.63 2.38 -0.40
CA LYS A 553 -33.02 1.44 0.57
C LYS A 553 -31.95 0.55 -0.05
N ASP A 554 -32.14 0.17 -1.32
CA ASP A 554 -31.17 -0.64 -2.05
C ASP A 554 -29.90 0.16 -2.36
N ALA A 555 -30.05 1.38 -2.86
CA ALA A 555 -28.94 2.29 -3.12
C ALA A 555 -28.15 2.60 -1.83
N ASP A 556 -28.87 2.76 -0.72
CA ASP A 556 -28.30 2.95 0.61
C ASP A 556 -27.49 1.74 1.07
N MET A 557 -28.04 0.53 0.89
CA MET A 557 -27.35 -0.72 1.21
C MET A 557 -26.10 -0.94 0.36
N VAL A 558 -26.18 -0.65 -0.94
CA VAL A 558 -25.07 -0.81 -1.90
C VAL A 558 -23.98 0.23 -1.67
N GLY A 559 -24.34 1.45 -1.27
CA GLY A 559 -23.40 2.47 -0.83
C GLY A 559 -22.84 3.35 -1.95
N PHE A 560 -23.64 3.69 -2.96
CA PHE A 560 -23.19 4.60 -4.03
C PHE A 560 -22.81 5.98 -3.43
N PRO A 561 -21.65 6.58 -3.79
CA PRO A 561 -21.19 7.83 -3.20
C PRO A 561 -22.14 9.01 -3.41
N VAL A 562 -22.75 9.11 -4.61
CA VAL A 562 -23.71 10.16 -4.97
C VAL A 562 -24.99 9.54 -5.52
N LEU A 563 -26.14 9.97 -4.99
CA LEU A 563 -27.47 9.62 -5.50
C LEU A 563 -28.09 10.83 -6.20
N VAL A 564 -28.62 10.61 -7.40
CA VAL A 564 -29.40 11.61 -8.15
C VAL A 564 -30.84 11.13 -8.22
N ILE A 565 -31.71 11.79 -7.47
CA ILE A 565 -33.08 11.36 -7.23
C ILE A 565 -34.02 12.21 -8.08
N MET A 566 -34.81 11.55 -8.94
CA MET A 566 -35.83 12.20 -9.76
C MET A 566 -37.22 11.89 -9.20
N GLY A 567 -37.65 12.72 -8.25
CA GLY A 567 -38.92 12.61 -7.54
C GLY A 567 -39.91 13.71 -7.89
N ARG A 568 -40.65 14.18 -6.88
CA ARG A 568 -41.65 15.26 -7.01
C ARG A 568 -41.03 16.58 -7.48
N SER A 569 -39.87 16.94 -6.93
CA SER A 569 -39.12 18.17 -7.28
C SER A 569 -38.80 18.24 -8.77
N TYR A 570 -38.47 17.10 -9.40
CA TYR A 570 -38.21 17.04 -10.83
C TYR A 570 -39.46 17.33 -11.66
N LYS A 571 -40.62 16.79 -11.25
CA LYS A 571 -41.89 16.97 -11.95
C LYS A 571 -42.43 18.39 -11.85
N GLU A 572 -42.23 19.04 -10.71
CA GLU A 572 -42.77 20.38 -10.45
C GLU A 572 -41.85 21.48 -11.00
N ASN A 573 -40.53 21.33 -10.82
CA ASN A 573 -39.57 22.42 -11.01
C ASN A 573 -38.41 22.07 -11.96
N GLY A 574 -38.35 20.85 -12.51
CA GLY A 574 -37.24 20.40 -13.35
C GLY A 574 -35.91 20.25 -12.61
N THR A 575 -35.96 20.05 -11.28
CA THR A 575 -34.78 19.95 -10.41
C THR A 575 -34.59 18.55 -9.85
N CYS A 576 -33.36 18.07 -9.77
CA CYS A 576 -33.01 16.77 -9.17
C CYS A 576 -32.56 16.97 -7.72
N GLU A 577 -32.91 16.02 -6.85
CA GLU A 577 -32.35 15.97 -5.51
C GLU A 577 -31.04 15.18 -5.54
N VAL A 578 -29.94 15.77 -5.10
CA VAL A 578 -28.61 15.16 -5.05
C VAL A 578 -28.26 14.89 -3.60
N GLN A 579 -27.89 13.63 -3.30
CA GLN A 579 -27.46 13.22 -1.97
C GLN A 579 -26.04 12.67 -2.02
N CYS A 580 -25.21 13.05 -1.04
CA CYS A 580 -23.91 12.43 -0.78
C CYS A 580 -23.81 12.09 0.71
N ARG A 581 -23.88 10.79 1.04
CA ARG A 581 -23.91 10.31 2.42
C ARG A 581 -22.66 10.72 3.20
N ARG A 582 -21.48 10.51 2.62
CA ARG A 582 -20.19 10.73 3.30
C ARG A 582 -19.90 12.20 3.62
N LEU A 583 -20.48 13.13 2.84
CA LEU A 583 -20.39 14.57 3.07
C LEU A 583 -21.62 15.12 3.81
N SER A 584 -22.61 14.28 4.14
CA SER A 584 -23.91 14.71 4.70
C SER A 584 -24.63 15.78 3.88
N ILE A 585 -24.48 15.74 2.55
CA ILE A 585 -25.07 16.72 1.63
C ILE A 585 -26.39 16.19 1.07
N LYS A 586 -27.39 17.07 1.06
CA LYS A 586 -28.71 16.83 0.46
C LYS A 586 -29.25 18.14 -0.11
N GLU A 587 -29.19 18.29 -1.43
CA GLU A 587 -29.53 19.55 -2.11
C GLU A 587 -30.40 19.33 -3.34
N THR A 588 -31.18 20.35 -3.70
CA THR A 588 -31.98 20.36 -4.94
C THR A 588 -31.26 21.18 -6.00
N VAL A 589 -30.92 20.55 -7.12
CA VAL A 589 -30.02 21.09 -8.15
C VAL A 589 -30.75 21.15 -9.50
N LYS A 590 -30.56 22.25 -10.23
CA LYS A 590 -31.06 22.41 -11.61
C LYS A 590 -30.25 21.58 -12.59
N LEU A 591 -30.90 21.10 -13.67
CA LEU A 591 -30.26 20.25 -14.68
C LEU A 591 -28.98 20.83 -15.27
N ASP A 592 -28.97 22.13 -15.58
CA ASP A 592 -27.80 22.80 -16.19
C ASP A 592 -26.58 22.84 -15.27
N ALA A 593 -26.79 22.85 -13.94
CA ALA A 593 -25.73 22.88 -12.94
C ALA A 593 -25.36 21.49 -12.40
N LEU A 594 -26.13 20.45 -12.76
CA LEU A 594 -26.03 19.12 -12.18
C LEU A 594 -24.65 18.47 -12.42
N PRO A 595 -24.06 18.48 -13.64
CA PRO A 595 -22.75 17.86 -13.87
C PRO A 595 -21.63 18.51 -13.06
N GLU A 596 -21.60 19.84 -13.02
CA GLU A 596 -20.58 20.61 -12.28
C GLU A 596 -20.71 20.38 -10.77
N PHE A 597 -21.94 20.42 -10.25
CA PHE A 597 -22.20 20.17 -8.84
C PHE A 597 -21.75 18.77 -8.40
N ILE A 598 -22.12 17.73 -9.16
CA ILE A 598 -21.71 16.35 -8.86
C ILE A 598 -20.19 16.20 -8.96
N SER A 599 -19.56 16.80 -9.96
CA SER A 599 -18.09 16.74 -10.07
C SER A 599 -17.42 17.39 -8.86
N ASN A 600 -17.91 18.53 -8.40
CA ASN A 600 -17.36 19.21 -7.21
C ASN A 600 -17.54 18.37 -5.95
N LEU A 601 -18.70 17.72 -5.77
CA LEU A 601 -18.92 16.77 -4.67
C LEU A 601 -17.93 15.59 -4.71
N LEU A 602 -17.78 14.99 -5.89
CA LEU A 602 -16.88 13.86 -6.07
C LEU A 602 -15.41 14.27 -5.88
N ASP A 603 -15.05 15.53 -6.16
CA ASP A 603 -13.71 16.07 -5.91
C ASP A 603 -13.47 16.34 -4.42
N GLN A 604 -14.50 16.76 -3.67
CA GLN A 604 -14.44 16.86 -2.21
C GLN A 604 -14.22 15.49 -1.55
N LEU A 605 -14.83 14.44 -2.09
CA LEU A 605 -14.58 13.05 -1.65
C LEU A 605 -13.14 12.59 -1.90
N MET A 606 -12.37 13.28 -2.75
CA MET A 606 -10.95 13.04 -2.97
C MET A 606 -10.02 13.82 -2.01
N VAL A 607 -10.56 14.65 -1.11
CA VAL A 607 -9.78 15.43 -0.13
C VAL A 607 -9.76 14.69 1.21
N LEU A 608 -8.55 14.38 1.69
CA LEU A 608 -8.29 13.61 2.92
C LEU A 608 -8.29 14.53 4.15
N VAL A 609 -9.41 15.18 4.50
CA VAL A 609 -9.55 15.77 5.84
C VAL A 609 -11.02 15.79 6.26
N ASN A 610 -11.37 15.03 7.30
CA ASN A 610 -12.61 15.28 8.04
C ASN A 610 -12.32 16.38 9.06
N LEU A 611 -12.58 17.64 8.67
CA LEU A 611 -12.29 18.82 9.50
C LEU A 611 -13.20 18.92 10.73
N ASP A 612 -14.33 18.22 10.70
CA ASP A 612 -15.36 18.30 11.74
C ASP A 612 -15.01 17.49 12.99
N THR A 613 -14.17 16.46 12.86
CA THR A 613 -13.75 15.61 13.99
C THR A 613 -12.52 16.11 14.72
N LEU A 614 -11.79 17.09 14.17
CA LEU A 614 -10.56 17.62 14.77
C LEU A 614 -10.84 18.68 15.83
N GLU A 615 -10.10 18.65 16.94
CA GLU A 615 -10.17 19.69 17.96
C GLU A 615 -9.62 21.02 17.44
N PRO A 616 -10.05 22.18 17.99
CA PRO A 616 -9.57 23.50 17.54
C PRO A 616 -8.04 23.64 17.54
N GLN A 617 -7.35 23.02 18.49
CA GLN A 617 -5.88 23.01 18.56
C GLN A 617 -5.26 22.21 17.41
N GLN A 618 -5.83 21.07 17.05
CA GLN A 618 -5.39 20.25 15.92
C GLN A 618 -5.66 20.94 14.58
N LEU A 619 -6.81 21.60 14.43
CA LEU A 619 -7.13 22.43 13.27
C LEU A 619 -6.14 23.60 13.10
N ALA A 620 -5.76 24.26 14.19
CA ALA A 620 -4.76 25.32 14.17
C ALA A 620 -3.36 24.80 13.78
N GLN A 621 -2.99 23.60 14.24
CA GLN A 621 -1.73 22.96 13.87
C GLN A 621 -1.69 22.53 12.40
N VAL A 622 -2.77 21.93 11.88
CA VAL A 622 -2.88 21.58 10.46
C VAL A 622 -2.85 22.83 9.59
N LYS A 623 -3.52 23.92 10.01
CA LYS A 623 -3.43 25.21 9.31
C LYS A 623 -2.00 25.73 9.26
N LYS A 624 -1.29 25.71 10.41
CA LYS A 624 0.10 26.18 10.48
C LYS A 624 1.01 25.39 9.54
N GLN A 625 0.90 24.07 9.53
CA GLN A 625 1.66 23.22 8.61
C GLN A 625 1.32 23.51 7.15
N LEU A 626 0.04 23.73 6.84
CA LEU A 626 -0.40 24.05 5.48
C LEU A 626 0.11 25.43 5.02
N ASP A 627 0.16 26.42 5.91
CA ASP A 627 0.71 27.75 5.63
C ASP A 627 2.22 27.68 5.37
N GLU A 628 2.97 26.88 6.15
CA GLU A 628 4.40 26.63 5.94
C GLU A 628 4.67 25.92 4.60
N GLU A 629 3.87 24.90 4.25
CA GLU A 629 3.94 24.24 2.93
C GLU A 629 3.63 25.24 1.79
N LEU A 630 2.64 26.11 1.98
CA LEU A 630 2.24 27.09 0.98
C LEU A 630 3.35 28.12 0.72
N GLU A 631 4.04 28.56 1.78
CA GLU A 631 5.19 29.46 1.67
C GLU A 631 6.34 28.80 0.89
N HIS A 632 6.63 27.53 1.18
CA HIS A 632 7.64 26.76 0.46
C HIS A 632 7.28 26.58 -1.03
N LEU A 633 6.03 26.22 -1.34
CA LEU A 633 5.55 26.04 -2.71
C LEU A 633 5.56 27.36 -3.49
N THR A 634 5.18 28.47 -2.85
CA THR A 634 5.21 29.81 -3.46
C THR A 634 6.64 30.23 -3.80
N THR A 635 7.59 29.93 -2.90
CA THR A 635 9.02 30.18 -3.13
C THR A 635 9.55 29.34 -4.30
N SER A 636 9.20 28.05 -4.34
CA SER A 636 9.59 27.14 -5.42
C SER A 636 9.00 27.58 -6.77
N PHE A 637 7.74 28.03 -6.78
CA PHE A 637 7.08 28.58 -7.96
C PHE A 637 7.81 29.81 -8.50
N ALA A 638 8.18 30.74 -7.62
CA ALA A 638 8.95 31.92 -8.00
C ALA A 638 10.33 31.57 -8.60
N GLN A 639 11.02 30.59 -8.01
CA GLN A 639 12.31 30.10 -8.51
C GLN A 639 12.20 29.44 -9.90
N LEU A 640 11.22 28.57 -10.10
CA LEU A 640 10.98 27.92 -11.39
C LEU A 640 10.57 28.93 -12.47
N HIS A 641 9.74 29.92 -12.11
CA HIS A 641 9.35 30.99 -13.02
C HIS A 641 10.56 31.85 -13.43
N ALA A 642 11.43 32.19 -12.47
CA ALA A 642 12.70 32.87 -12.76
C ALA A 642 13.61 32.04 -13.68
N ALA A 643 13.74 30.73 -13.44
CA ALA A 643 14.50 29.82 -14.28
C ALA A 643 13.93 29.74 -15.71
N GLN A 644 12.61 29.66 -15.86
CA GLN A 644 11.95 29.64 -17.17
C GLN A 644 12.25 30.92 -17.96
N ASN A 645 12.23 32.09 -17.30
CA ASN A 645 12.58 33.35 -17.96
C ASN A 645 14.05 33.38 -18.40
N LYS A 646 14.97 32.88 -17.57
CA LYS A 646 16.38 32.74 -17.96
C LYS A 646 16.54 31.88 -19.23
N PHE A 647 15.85 30.73 -19.30
CA PHE A 647 15.91 29.87 -20.50
C PHE A 647 15.25 30.49 -21.73
N LYS A 648 14.16 31.27 -21.55
CA LYS A 648 13.55 32.05 -22.65
C LYS A 648 14.51 33.11 -23.20
N ASP A 649 15.28 33.77 -22.35
CA ASP A 649 16.28 34.74 -22.79
C ASP A 649 17.46 34.07 -23.50
N CYS A 650 17.94 32.92 -23.01
CA CYS A 650 18.94 32.10 -23.71
C CYS A 650 18.45 31.66 -25.10
N LEU A 651 17.20 31.20 -25.20
CA LEU A 651 16.58 30.83 -26.48
C LEU A 651 16.54 32.01 -27.46
N ARG A 652 16.22 33.22 -26.97
CA ARG A 652 16.23 34.43 -27.79
C ARG A 652 17.63 34.74 -28.33
N CYS A 653 18.67 34.57 -27.50
CA CYS A 653 20.06 34.75 -27.91
C CYS A 653 20.45 33.76 -29.01
N VAL A 654 20.15 32.47 -28.84
CA VAL A 654 20.47 31.43 -29.85
C VAL A 654 19.73 31.70 -31.16
N LYS A 655 18.44 32.05 -31.11
CA LYS A 655 17.65 32.40 -32.32
C LYS A 655 18.19 33.64 -33.02
N SER A 656 18.60 34.67 -32.28
CA SER A 656 19.21 35.87 -32.86
C SER A 656 20.52 35.57 -33.59
N ARG A 657 21.31 34.61 -33.07
CA ARG A 657 22.55 34.17 -33.72
C ARG A 657 22.27 33.34 -34.96
N ALA A 658 21.31 32.42 -34.90
CA ALA A 658 20.89 31.61 -36.04
C ALA A 658 20.33 32.45 -37.21
N ALA A 659 19.81 33.64 -36.93
CA ALA A 659 19.30 34.58 -37.93
C ALA A 659 20.37 35.53 -38.52
N ALA A 660 21.62 35.49 -38.04
CA ALA A 660 22.69 36.33 -38.57
C ALA A 660 23.13 35.84 -39.97
N PRO A 661 23.49 36.74 -40.91
CA PRO A 661 23.93 36.35 -42.25
C PRO A 661 25.18 35.46 -42.20
N GLU A 662 25.22 34.44 -43.05
CA GLU A 662 26.33 33.49 -43.17
C GLU A 662 27.66 34.25 -43.38
N GLY A 663 28.63 34.01 -42.49
CA GLY A 663 29.96 34.65 -42.52
C GLY A 663 30.14 35.87 -41.59
N SER A 664 29.10 36.32 -40.87
CA SER A 664 29.26 37.39 -39.87
C SER A 664 29.83 36.86 -38.54
N ASN A 665 31.17 36.81 -38.45
CA ASN A 665 31.89 36.37 -37.24
C ASN A 665 32.19 37.51 -36.25
N SER A 666 31.87 38.75 -36.61
CA SER A 666 32.10 39.91 -35.76
C SER A 666 31.10 39.94 -34.59
N VAL A 667 31.61 39.92 -33.37
CA VAL A 667 30.84 40.06 -32.12
C VAL A 667 31.37 41.25 -31.31
N LEU A 668 30.55 41.79 -30.41
CA LEU A 668 30.99 42.74 -29.40
C LEU A 668 31.19 41.99 -28.09
N VAL A 669 32.44 41.90 -27.64
CA VAL A 669 32.80 41.27 -26.37
C VAL A 669 32.75 42.33 -25.26
N PRO A 670 31.91 42.16 -24.24
CA PRO A 670 31.89 43.07 -23.10
C PRO A 670 33.16 42.90 -22.27
N LEU A 671 33.89 44.00 -22.04
CA LEU A 671 34.98 44.07 -21.05
C LEU A 671 34.46 44.56 -19.70
N THR A 672 33.44 45.41 -19.73
CA THR A 672 32.68 45.86 -18.56
C THR A 672 31.22 46.04 -18.96
N ASN A 673 30.33 46.35 -18.01
CA ASN A 673 28.92 46.64 -18.28
C ASN A 673 28.70 47.86 -19.21
N SER A 674 29.74 48.67 -19.47
CA SER A 674 29.65 49.88 -20.29
C SER A 674 30.64 49.93 -21.46
N LEU A 675 31.53 48.94 -21.56
CA LEU A 675 32.61 48.92 -22.54
C LEU A 675 32.60 47.59 -23.31
N TYR A 676 32.43 47.68 -24.63
CA TYR A 676 32.45 46.56 -25.54
C TYR A 676 33.59 46.75 -26.56
N VAL A 677 34.31 45.68 -26.84
CA VAL A 677 35.33 45.65 -27.90
C VAL A 677 34.92 44.69 -28.99
N ARG A 678 35.28 45.03 -30.22
CA ARG A 678 35.01 44.18 -31.38
C ARG A 678 35.93 42.97 -31.35
N GLY A 679 35.34 41.78 -31.41
CA GLY A 679 36.03 40.51 -31.51
C GLY A 679 35.51 39.69 -32.69
N GLU A 680 36.26 38.67 -33.09
CA GLU A 680 35.84 37.69 -34.10
C GLU A 680 35.73 36.31 -33.47
N LEU A 681 34.61 35.62 -33.72
CA LEU A 681 34.39 34.26 -33.27
C LEU A 681 35.16 33.27 -34.16
N ALA A 682 35.86 32.32 -33.53
CA ALA A 682 36.59 31.25 -34.22
C ALA A 682 35.64 30.20 -34.83
N ASP A 683 34.55 29.88 -34.13
CA ASP A 683 33.46 29.04 -34.62
C ASP A 683 32.14 29.79 -34.39
N ALA A 684 31.35 29.92 -35.46
CA ALA A 684 30.07 30.60 -35.46
C ALA A 684 28.88 29.64 -35.33
N ASP A 685 29.12 28.34 -35.50
CA ASP A 685 28.09 27.31 -35.64
C ASP A 685 27.80 26.58 -34.33
N THR A 686 28.65 26.74 -33.32
CA THR A 686 28.52 26.16 -31.98
C THR A 686 28.35 27.21 -30.88
N VAL A 687 27.67 26.82 -29.81
CA VAL A 687 27.46 27.63 -28.61
C VAL A 687 27.64 26.78 -27.35
N LEU A 688 28.11 27.40 -26.27
CA LEU A 688 28.13 26.78 -24.95
C LEU A 688 26.75 26.88 -24.31
N VAL A 689 26.19 25.73 -23.97
CA VAL A 689 24.87 25.59 -23.36
C VAL A 689 25.05 25.15 -21.91
N ASP A 690 24.55 25.96 -20.98
CA ASP A 690 24.37 25.56 -19.58
C ASP A 690 23.27 24.50 -19.49
N VAL A 691 23.65 23.28 -19.13
CA VAL A 691 22.73 22.15 -18.98
C VAL A 691 22.24 21.96 -17.54
N GLY A 692 22.64 22.83 -16.62
CA GLY A 692 22.41 22.71 -15.18
C GLY A 692 23.64 22.21 -14.42
N THR A 693 23.57 22.28 -13.08
CA THR A 693 24.59 21.81 -12.12
C THR A 693 26.03 22.34 -12.33
N GLY A 694 26.18 23.46 -13.05
CA GLY A 694 27.48 24.11 -13.28
C GLY A 694 28.26 23.57 -14.49
N PHE A 695 27.66 22.69 -15.30
CA PHE A 695 28.30 22.16 -16.50
C PHE A 695 27.87 22.92 -17.76
N LEU A 696 28.85 23.30 -18.59
CA LEU A 696 28.66 23.88 -19.91
C LEU A 696 28.98 22.83 -20.98
N VAL A 697 28.08 22.67 -21.96
CA VAL A 697 28.24 21.72 -23.06
C VAL A 697 28.23 22.48 -24.39
N GLU A 698 29.20 22.21 -25.25
CA GLU A 698 29.22 22.75 -26.60
C GLU A 698 28.17 22.05 -27.49
N LYS A 699 27.32 22.83 -28.15
CA LYS A 699 26.27 22.33 -29.05
C LYS A 699 26.17 23.17 -30.31
N LYS A 700 25.83 22.53 -31.43
CA LYS A 700 25.46 23.24 -32.67
C LYS A 700 24.19 24.06 -32.47
N LEU A 701 24.06 25.20 -33.15
CA LEU A 701 22.93 26.14 -33.01
C LEU A 701 21.55 25.46 -33.04
N LYS A 702 21.26 24.62 -34.04
CA LYS A 702 19.97 23.90 -34.15
C LYS A 702 19.71 22.95 -32.98
N SER A 703 20.77 22.33 -32.44
CA SER A 703 20.64 21.44 -31.27
C SER A 703 20.47 22.22 -29.97
N ALA A 704 21.07 23.40 -29.85
CA ALA A 704 20.91 24.29 -28.71
C ALA A 704 19.51 24.92 -28.67
N GLU A 705 18.97 25.31 -29.83
CA GLU A 705 17.60 25.80 -29.97
C GLU A 705 16.59 24.76 -29.49
N LYS A 706 16.67 23.53 -30.01
CA LYS A 706 15.80 22.42 -29.59
C LYS A 706 15.91 22.11 -28.09
N PHE A 707 17.11 22.21 -27.51
CA PHE A 707 17.32 22.00 -26.09
C PHE A 707 16.59 23.05 -25.23
N TYR A 708 16.75 24.33 -25.55
CA TYR A 708 16.10 25.40 -24.80
C TYR A 708 14.59 25.43 -25.02
N GLU A 709 14.09 25.11 -26.21
CA GLU A 709 12.64 24.95 -26.46
C GLU A 709 12.04 23.86 -25.58
N SER A 710 12.67 22.67 -25.56
CA SER A 710 12.25 21.57 -24.70
C SER A 710 12.28 21.94 -23.22
N LYS A 711 13.29 22.70 -22.76
CA LYS A 711 13.39 23.12 -21.35
C LYS A 711 12.36 24.18 -20.96
N VAL A 712 12.05 25.12 -21.85
CA VAL A 712 11.00 26.12 -21.61
C VAL A 712 9.62 25.45 -21.55
N GLU A 713 9.37 24.46 -22.40
CA GLU A 713 8.15 23.66 -22.39
C GLU A 713 8.02 22.80 -21.13
N GLU A 714 9.07 22.07 -20.74
CA GLU A 714 9.14 21.27 -19.51
C GLU A 714 8.86 22.12 -18.26
N LEU A 715 9.54 23.26 -18.12
CA LEU A 715 9.31 24.18 -17.01
C LEU A 715 7.92 24.83 -17.07
N GLY A 716 7.37 25.03 -18.28
CA GLY A 716 6.02 25.55 -18.47
C GLY A 716 4.94 24.58 -17.99
N ASN A 717 5.11 23.29 -18.25
CA ASN A 717 4.21 22.25 -17.75
C ASN A 717 4.31 22.12 -16.23
N ASN A 718 5.54 22.08 -15.69
CA ASN A 718 5.77 22.04 -14.24
C ASN A 718 5.17 23.26 -13.51
N LEU A 719 5.24 24.47 -14.11
CA LEU A 719 4.63 25.68 -13.55
C LEU A 719 3.10 25.60 -13.53
N LYS A 720 2.47 25.07 -14.60
CA LYS A 720 1.01 24.86 -14.63
C LYS A 720 0.55 23.86 -13.58
N ASP A 721 1.26 22.74 -13.45
CA ASP A 721 0.95 21.72 -12.45
C ASP A 721 1.10 22.28 -11.02
N LEU A 722 2.17 23.04 -10.77
CA LEU A 722 2.42 23.68 -9.48
C LEU A 722 1.40 24.78 -9.16
N GLU A 723 0.96 25.56 -10.15
CA GLU A 723 -0.09 26.59 -10.00
C GLU A 723 -1.40 25.97 -9.53
N VAL A 724 -1.81 24.84 -10.12
CA VAL A 724 -3.01 24.08 -9.69
C VAL A 724 -2.88 23.60 -8.25
N ILE A 725 -1.69 23.11 -7.86
CA ILE A 725 -1.42 22.64 -6.49
C ILE A 725 -1.50 23.82 -5.49
N VAL A 726 -0.87 24.96 -5.81
CA VAL A 726 -0.89 26.16 -4.96
C VAL A 726 -2.31 26.68 -4.79
N GLN A 727 -3.11 26.79 -5.86
CA GLN A 727 -4.51 27.22 -5.80
C GLN A 727 -5.37 26.28 -4.93
N ARG A 728 -5.18 24.96 -5.08
CA ARG A 728 -5.88 23.96 -4.26
C ARG A 728 -5.51 24.08 -2.79
N LYS A 729 -4.22 24.22 -2.48
CA LYS A 729 -3.73 24.36 -1.09
C LYS A 729 -4.20 25.67 -0.44
N GLN A 730 -4.21 26.78 -1.19
CA GLN A 730 -4.80 28.05 -0.75
C GLN A 730 -6.29 27.92 -0.44
N THR A 731 -7.03 27.19 -1.28
CA THR A 731 -8.45 26.93 -1.06
C THR A 731 -8.66 26.11 0.22
N ASN A 732 -7.90 25.04 0.41
CA ASN A 732 -7.95 24.22 1.63
C ASN A 732 -7.64 25.04 2.89
N ALA A 733 -6.64 25.93 2.85
CA ALA A 733 -6.28 26.79 3.98
C ALA A 733 -7.44 27.71 4.39
N ARG A 734 -8.14 28.30 3.40
CA ARG A 734 -9.33 29.13 3.65
C ARG A 734 -10.46 28.32 4.28
N THR A 735 -10.72 27.11 3.77
CA THR A 735 -11.75 26.22 4.32
C THR A 735 -11.45 25.82 5.77
N ILE A 736 -10.19 25.49 6.08
CA ILE A 736 -9.77 25.19 7.46
C ILE A 736 -9.96 26.40 8.37
N GLU A 737 -9.60 27.59 7.90
CA GLU A 737 -9.79 28.83 8.66
C GLU A 737 -11.27 29.12 8.94
N GLU A 738 -12.16 28.87 7.97
CA GLU A 738 -13.59 29.03 8.13
C GLU A 738 -14.18 28.05 9.15
N VAL A 739 -13.79 26.77 9.09
CA VAL A 739 -14.20 25.74 10.07
C VAL A 739 -13.65 26.06 11.47
N LEU A 740 -12.40 26.52 11.57
CA LEU A 740 -11.81 26.95 12.84
C LEU A 740 -12.56 28.12 13.45
N ARG A 741 -12.94 29.14 12.64
CA ARG A 741 -13.77 30.27 13.11
C ARG A 741 -15.13 29.81 13.59
N GLN A 742 -15.81 28.94 12.84
CA GLN A 742 -17.12 28.40 13.23
C GLN A 742 -17.06 27.64 14.57
N LYS A 743 -16.03 26.82 14.78
CA LYS A 743 -15.83 26.07 16.05
C LYS A 743 -15.50 26.98 17.24
N ILE A 744 -14.68 28.02 17.04
CA ILE A 744 -14.38 29.00 18.10
C ILE A 744 -15.65 29.77 18.50
N MET A 745 -16.47 30.17 17.53
CA MET A 745 -17.74 30.86 17.81
C MET A 745 -18.76 29.96 18.52
N ALA A 746 -18.84 28.68 18.15
CA ALA A 746 -19.73 27.71 18.81
C ALA A 746 -19.31 27.43 20.27
N GLY A 747 -18.01 27.41 20.57
CA GLY A 747 -17.49 27.25 21.93
C GLY A 747 -17.70 28.46 22.84
N GLN A 748 -17.69 29.69 22.28
CA GLN A 748 -17.97 30.92 23.05
C GLN A 748 -19.45 31.08 23.40
N GLY A 749 -20.38 30.59 22.55
CA GLY A 749 -21.82 30.65 22.81
C GLY A 749 -22.31 29.74 23.94
N GLN A 750 -21.56 28.69 24.31
CA GLN A 750 -21.89 27.81 25.44
C GLN A 750 -21.43 28.38 26.79
N GLY A 751 -20.43 29.26 26.81
CA GLY A 751 -19.93 29.90 28.03
C GLY A 751 -20.88 30.96 28.61
N ASP A 752 -21.59 31.70 27.75
CA ASP A 752 -22.51 32.77 28.17
C ASP A 752 -23.90 32.27 28.64
N GLN A 753 -24.20 30.96 28.49
CA GLN A 753 -25.42 30.34 29.06
C GLN A 753 -25.19 29.68 30.42
N GLN A 754 -23.94 29.60 30.89
CA GLN A 754 -23.56 29.03 32.19
C GLN A 754 -22.97 30.05 33.19
N ALA A 755 -23.00 31.35 32.85
CA ALA A 755 -22.57 32.43 33.74
C ALA A 755 -23.76 33.12 34.43
#